data_AF-Q2GBH5-F1
#
_entry.id   AF-Q2GBH5-F1
#
_cell.length_a   1.000
_cell.length_b   1.000
_cell.length_c   1.000
_cell.angle_alpha   90.00
_cell.angle_beta   90.00
_cell.angle_gamma   90.00
#
_symmetry.space_group_name_H-M   'P 1'
#
loop_
_entity.id
_entity.type
_entity.pdbx_description
1 polymer ?
#
loop_
_entity_poly.entity_id
_entity_poly.type
_entity_poly.pdbx_seq_one_letter_code
_entity_poly.pdbx_strand_id
1 'polypeptide(L)'
;MLAEMAYSRADEAAGASNPSAIDLSGSFYANLSACRAAARAYFRFCNSEARPQGRFGELDREAVLEAVAACDAVGDVAQYVADLDLGQPTRYWLVLDGKRYPSKAVVRDALARRGSDWLPGGGECKTALERLGFVVIDWPELNRARDAFLRQMPDFSDFRAAAGAYWDVERAYKNGLIEQAKAIIARQDDDRAVGESLYRLLSVGGSGLPLSWRTLSEVQNADPELRDRFYTSLGVLARSDGPLEEAVPAAARELEALREAGIAGLRRGEVLSIPITVWATLHPDQASWFKIAKIDEMGRRLFGRRLFPQTEFRDADLAEWLQLMRALLGLLDKEFGWHPHDLFDVQGFIWVVGNPDSPRELDPVPVWMVTSLWGQEDGLPRFVERAEWSLLTDTGSANNRRVREMQVGDRIFLKDFVPRARDLPFDAGTGIMAAATVFLARHTRSLATRRTLDELRHALADIPLMPITRLPWQAVRIDRTNRRWEALFRLARLLLQRDWQATHHHAKAPDGLTLLFPMNDLFEKYIAVLLRRALAGSGIEVIDQGGHRACLGSFTGGHLETGEVFRTKPDIMLRRGREIVAIIDTKWKKLSLDPLDRKHGVSQADVYQLMAYARLYQTAELMLLYPARPGQVCAERAQFGMAGGSERLRIAMADVSLDEKALAEALGVLVMAPAVTKASPLPQAVG
;
A
#
# COMPACT_ATOMS: atom_id res chain seq x y z
N MET A 1 -8.55 -38.73 -4.79
CA MET A 1 -9.01 -37.38 -5.19
C MET A 1 -7.92 -36.46 -5.74
N LEU A 2 -6.94 -35.94 -4.96
CA LEU A 2 -5.94 -34.98 -5.49
C LEU A 2 -5.00 -35.60 -6.55
N ALA A 3 -4.65 -36.87 -6.40
CA ALA A 3 -3.83 -37.62 -7.35
C ALA A 3 -4.58 -37.90 -8.67
N GLU A 4 -5.89 -38.13 -8.61
CA GLU A 4 -6.77 -38.38 -9.77
C GLU A 4 -7.05 -37.09 -10.57
N MET A 5 -6.78 -35.92 -9.98
CA MET A 5 -6.87 -34.62 -10.65
C MET A 5 -5.53 -34.19 -11.27
N ALA A 6 -4.51 -35.06 -11.33
CA ALA A 6 -3.20 -34.73 -11.89
C ALA A 6 -3.30 -34.52 -13.41
N TYR A 7 -2.94 -33.32 -13.85
CA TYR A 7 -2.98 -32.89 -15.25
C TYR A 7 -1.98 -31.73 -15.39
N SER A 8 -0.98 -31.90 -16.25
CA SER A 8 0.18 -31.02 -16.42
C SER A 8 0.03 -30.14 -17.67
N ARG A 9 0.92 -29.14 -17.83
CA ARG A 9 0.97 -28.35 -19.08
C ARG A 9 1.44 -29.18 -20.27
N ALA A 10 2.22 -30.22 -20.04
CA ALA A 10 2.63 -31.15 -21.09
C ALA A 10 1.43 -31.96 -21.60
N ASP A 11 0.55 -32.40 -20.69
CA ASP A 11 -0.69 -33.11 -21.03
C ASP A 11 -1.67 -32.21 -21.81
N GLU A 12 -1.77 -30.94 -21.42
CA GLU A 12 -2.57 -29.93 -22.12
C GLU A 12 -2.03 -29.65 -23.53
N ALA A 13 -0.71 -29.51 -23.67
CA ALA A 13 -0.06 -29.33 -24.97
C ALA A 13 -0.20 -30.56 -25.87
N ALA A 14 -0.29 -31.76 -25.29
CA ALA A 14 -0.53 -33.01 -25.98
C ALA A 14 -2.03 -33.29 -26.27
N GLY A 15 -2.94 -32.42 -25.83
CA GLY A 15 -4.39 -32.58 -26.03
C GLY A 15 -4.99 -33.77 -25.28
N ALA A 16 -4.38 -34.19 -24.17
CA ALA A 16 -4.85 -35.33 -23.38
C ALA A 16 -6.27 -35.10 -22.83
N SER A 17 -7.07 -36.14 -22.71
CA SER A 17 -8.44 -36.06 -22.18
C SER A 17 -8.46 -35.61 -20.73
N ASN A 18 -9.52 -34.89 -20.33
CA ASN A 18 -9.75 -34.49 -18.93
C ASN A 18 -9.75 -35.74 -18.02
N PRO A 19 -8.82 -35.86 -17.06
CA PRO A 19 -8.70 -37.04 -16.20
C PRO A 19 -9.71 -37.04 -15.05
N SER A 20 -10.47 -35.96 -14.88
CA SER A 20 -11.47 -35.84 -13.82
C SER A 20 -12.87 -36.18 -14.32
N ALA A 21 -13.73 -36.65 -13.41
CA ALA A 21 -15.16 -36.84 -13.67
C ALA A 21 -15.97 -35.52 -13.73
N ILE A 22 -15.29 -34.37 -13.65
CA ILE A 22 -15.90 -33.05 -13.66
C ILE A 22 -15.96 -32.57 -15.11
N ASP A 23 -17.15 -32.20 -15.58
CA ASP A 23 -17.29 -31.62 -16.91
C ASP A 23 -16.76 -30.18 -16.91
N LEU A 24 -15.69 -29.93 -17.67
CA LEU A 24 -14.95 -28.68 -17.68
C LEU A 24 -14.93 -28.11 -19.10
N SER A 25 -15.15 -26.80 -19.23
CA SER A 25 -14.98 -26.09 -20.51
C SER A 25 -13.76 -25.17 -20.44
N GLY A 26 -12.99 -25.10 -21.53
CA GLY A 26 -11.74 -24.34 -21.60
C GLY A 26 -10.50 -25.11 -21.11
N SER A 27 -9.46 -24.39 -20.65
CA SER A 27 -8.18 -24.99 -20.24
C SER A 27 -8.34 -25.96 -19.07
N PHE A 28 -8.16 -27.26 -19.34
CA PHE A 28 -8.22 -28.31 -18.32
C PHE A 28 -7.12 -28.14 -17.28
N TYR A 29 -5.92 -27.67 -17.68
CA TYR A 29 -4.85 -27.40 -16.74
C TYR A 29 -5.22 -26.29 -15.75
N ALA A 30 -5.73 -25.16 -16.23
CA ALA A 30 -6.10 -24.04 -15.37
C ALA A 30 -7.23 -24.41 -14.41
N ASN A 31 -8.26 -25.08 -14.91
CA ASN A 31 -9.43 -25.48 -14.13
C ASN A 31 -9.08 -26.54 -13.07
N LEU A 32 -8.36 -27.61 -13.44
CA LEU A 32 -7.96 -28.65 -12.49
C LEU A 32 -6.91 -28.15 -11.48
N SER A 33 -6.05 -27.21 -11.89
CA SER A 33 -5.13 -26.54 -10.97
C SER A 33 -5.88 -25.72 -9.91
N ALA A 34 -6.91 -24.97 -10.30
CA ALA A 34 -7.77 -24.23 -9.39
C ALA A 34 -8.54 -25.16 -8.44
N CYS A 35 -9.10 -26.27 -8.93
CA CYS A 35 -9.77 -27.28 -8.11
C CYS A 35 -8.82 -27.91 -7.08
N ARG A 36 -7.58 -28.26 -7.47
CA ARG A 36 -6.56 -28.76 -6.53
C ARG A 36 -6.17 -27.70 -5.50
N ALA A 37 -6.07 -26.44 -5.89
CA ALA A 37 -5.77 -25.35 -4.96
C ALA A 37 -6.90 -25.14 -3.93
N ALA A 38 -8.16 -25.20 -4.36
CA ALA A 38 -9.34 -25.13 -3.51
C ALA A 38 -9.44 -26.34 -2.57
N ALA A 39 -9.26 -27.56 -3.09
CA ALA A 39 -9.23 -28.78 -2.28
C ALA A 39 -8.09 -28.78 -1.25
N ARG A 40 -6.89 -28.27 -1.60
CA ARG A 40 -5.79 -28.07 -0.65
C ARG A 40 -6.08 -26.97 0.38
N ALA A 41 -6.81 -25.92 0.02
CA ALA A 41 -7.25 -24.90 0.97
C ALA A 41 -8.27 -25.46 1.97
N TYR A 42 -9.20 -26.29 1.48
CA TYR A 42 -10.19 -26.99 2.31
C TYR A 42 -9.55 -28.05 3.21
N PHE A 43 -8.62 -28.85 2.71
CA PHE A 43 -7.88 -29.83 3.52
C PHE A 43 -7.03 -29.14 4.60
N ARG A 44 -6.44 -27.99 4.29
CA ARG A 44 -5.78 -27.13 5.27
C ARG A 44 -6.76 -26.65 6.33
N PHE A 45 -7.94 -26.18 5.95
CA PHE A 45 -8.99 -25.71 6.86
C PHE A 45 -9.44 -26.83 7.83
N CYS A 46 -9.70 -28.05 7.34
CA CYS A 46 -10.07 -29.19 8.18
C CYS A 46 -8.95 -29.63 9.14
N ASN A 47 -7.68 -29.58 8.70
CA ASN A 47 -6.54 -29.96 9.55
C ASN A 47 -6.10 -28.87 10.55
N SER A 48 -6.66 -27.66 10.51
CA SER A 48 -6.37 -26.61 11.50
C SER A 48 -7.04 -26.83 12.86
N GLU A 49 -8.07 -27.67 12.97
CA GLU A 49 -8.75 -27.94 14.24
C GLU A 49 -8.08 -29.04 15.08
N ALA A 50 -7.08 -29.77 14.54
CA ALA A 50 -6.53 -30.97 15.17
C ALA A 50 -5.15 -30.81 15.86
N ARG A 51 -4.53 -29.61 15.87
CA ARG A 51 -3.20 -29.40 16.52
C ARG A 51 -3.15 -28.07 17.28
N PRO A 52 -3.13 -28.06 18.63
CA PRO A 52 -3.17 -26.83 19.45
C PRO A 52 -1.87 -26.01 19.45
N GLN A 53 -0.78 -26.56 18.91
CA GLN A 53 0.45 -25.82 18.62
C GLN A 53 0.54 -25.71 17.10
N GLY A 54 0.50 -24.48 16.56
CA GLY A 54 0.28 -24.23 15.13
C GLY A 54 1.23 -24.96 14.17
N ARG A 55 0.91 -24.93 12.87
CA ARG A 55 1.51 -25.69 11.74
C ARG A 55 3.06 -25.68 11.56
N PHE A 56 3.81 -25.01 12.43
CA PHE A 56 5.28 -24.95 12.44
C PHE A 56 5.88 -25.36 13.80
N GLY A 57 5.11 -25.92 14.74
CA GLY A 57 5.60 -26.27 16.08
C GLY A 57 6.79 -27.24 16.10
N GLU A 58 7.02 -27.96 15.00
CA GLU A 58 8.13 -28.89 14.78
C GLU A 58 9.35 -28.24 14.10
N LEU A 59 9.23 -27.00 13.57
CA LEU A 59 10.32 -26.29 12.90
C LEU A 59 10.94 -25.25 13.84
N ASP A 60 12.17 -25.52 14.26
CA ASP A 60 12.96 -24.63 15.11
C ASP A 60 14.19 -24.06 14.37
N ARG A 61 14.88 -23.11 15.01
CA ARG A 61 16.05 -22.45 14.42
C ARG A 61 17.23 -23.43 14.24
N GLU A 62 17.37 -24.40 15.12
CA GLU A 62 18.45 -25.39 15.11
C GLU A 62 18.32 -26.32 13.89
N ALA A 63 17.12 -26.83 13.62
CA ALA A 63 16.80 -27.66 12.46
C ALA A 63 17.11 -26.96 11.14
N VAL A 64 16.84 -25.65 11.06
CA VAL A 64 17.18 -24.85 9.87
C VAL A 64 18.70 -24.75 9.70
N LEU A 65 19.46 -24.55 10.78
CA LEU A 65 20.92 -24.49 10.73
C LEU A 65 21.55 -25.86 10.40
N GLU A 66 21.01 -26.95 10.91
CA GLU A 66 21.40 -28.32 10.54
C GLU A 66 21.21 -28.57 9.04
N ALA A 67 20.06 -28.16 8.48
CA ALA A 67 19.78 -28.28 7.05
C ALA A 67 20.71 -27.39 6.19
N VAL A 68 21.05 -26.19 6.67
CA VAL A 68 22.06 -25.33 6.03
C VAL A 68 23.43 -26.00 6.02
N ALA A 69 23.86 -26.57 7.16
CA ALA A 69 25.12 -27.29 7.25
C ALA A 69 25.17 -28.52 6.33
N ALA A 70 24.05 -29.22 6.17
CA ALA A 70 23.93 -30.32 5.22
C ALA A 70 24.06 -29.84 3.77
N CYS A 71 23.45 -28.70 3.42
CA CYS A 71 23.62 -28.07 2.11
C CYS A 71 25.08 -27.70 1.84
N ASP A 72 25.76 -27.10 2.82
CA ASP A 72 27.20 -26.77 2.72
C ASP A 72 28.06 -28.05 2.57
N ALA A 73 27.71 -29.15 3.24
CA ALA A 73 28.44 -30.42 3.13
C ALA A 73 28.36 -31.06 1.74
N VAL A 74 27.25 -30.86 1.02
CA VAL A 74 27.11 -31.28 -0.39
C VAL A 74 27.99 -30.44 -1.30
N GLY A 75 28.17 -29.15 -1.01
CA GLY A 75 29.00 -28.22 -1.79
C GLY A 75 28.39 -27.77 -3.12
N ASP A 76 27.28 -28.38 -3.55
CA ASP A 76 26.49 -27.98 -4.73
C ASP A 76 25.00 -27.90 -4.37
N VAL A 77 24.44 -26.69 -4.50
CA VAL A 77 23.01 -26.41 -4.25
C VAL A 77 22.11 -27.20 -5.20
N ALA A 78 22.51 -27.41 -6.45
CA ALA A 78 21.71 -28.16 -7.42
C ALA A 78 21.60 -29.63 -7.01
N GLN A 79 22.70 -30.21 -6.53
CA GLN A 79 22.74 -31.57 -6.02
C GLN A 79 21.91 -31.71 -4.73
N TYR A 80 22.09 -30.79 -3.76
CA TYR A 80 21.30 -30.78 -2.53
C TYR A 80 19.78 -30.69 -2.78
N VAL A 81 19.37 -29.92 -3.79
CA VAL A 81 17.95 -29.80 -4.17
C VAL A 81 17.46 -31.07 -4.88
N ALA A 82 18.30 -31.71 -5.69
CA ALA A 82 17.96 -32.95 -6.39
C ALA A 82 17.72 -34.11 -5.42
N ASP A 83 18.52 -34.21 -4.37
CA ASP A 83 18.40 -35.25 -3.32
C ASP A 83 17.06 -35.18 -2.56
N LEU A 84 16.36 -34.04 -2.62
CA LEU A 84 15.06 -33.80 -2.00
C LEU A 84 13.87 -33.92 -2.97
N ASP A 85 14.10 -34.37 -4.21
CA ASP A 85 13.11 -34.44 -5.29
C ASP A 85 12.36 -33.11 -5.52
N LEU A 86 13.13 -32.02 -5.51
CA LEU A 86 12.62 -30.66 -5.69
C LEU A 86 13.01 -30.08 -7.04
N GLY A 87 12.07 -29.36 -7.67
CA GLY A 87 12.39 -28.50 -8.81
C GLY A 87 13.32 -27.35 -8.41
N GLN A 88 14.05 -26.81 -9.40
CA GLN A 88 15.04 -25.75 -9.21
C GLN A 88 14.47 -24.54 -8.44
N PRO A 89 15.21 -23.97 -7.46
CA PRO A 89 14.73 -22.84 -6.68
C PRO A 89 14.74 -21.57 -7.51
N THR A 90 13.60 -20.91 -7.65
CA THR A 90 13.46 -19.77 -8.58
C THR A 90 13.31 -18.41 -7.92
N ARG A 91 12.84 -18.34 -6.67
CA ARG A 91 12.36 -17.07 -6.11
C ARG A 91 12.91 -16.71 -4.74
N TYR A 92 12.56 -17.49 -3.71
CA TYR A 92 12.92 -17.17 -2.33
C TYR A 92 14.16 -17.92 -1.89
N TRP A 93 15.13 -17.16 -1.40
CA TRP A 93 16.43 -17.65 -0.96
C TRP A 93 16.72 -17.19 0.46
N LEU A 94 17.07 -18.13 1.33
CA LEU A 94 17.58 -17.87 2.66
C LEU A 94 18.99 -17.30 2.52
N VAL A 95 19.30 -16.23 3.24
CA VAL A 95 20.62 -15.63 3.26
C VAL A 95 21.24 -15.86 4.63
N LEU A 96 22.40 -16.49 4.66
CA LEU A 96 23.18 -16.71 5.87
C LEU A 96 24.67 -16.57 5.54
N ASP A 97 25.40 -15.80 6.34
CA ASP A 97 26.84 -15.55 6.19
C ASP A 97 27.26 -15.13 4.76
N GLY A 98 26.42 -14.34 4.10
CA GLY A 98 26.64 -13.84 2.75
C GLY A 98 26.42 -14.87 1.63
N LYS A 99 26.04 -16.09 1.96
CA LYS A 99 25.65 -17.13 0.99
C LYS A 99 24.14 -17.24 0.88
N ARG A 100 23.67 -17.69 -0.28
CA ARG A 100 22.25 -18.00 -0.50
C ARG A 100 21.97 -19.50 -0.44
N TYR A 101 20.87 -19.84 0.20
CA TYR A 101 20.38 -21.22 0.34
C TYR A 101 18.93 -21.33 -0.15
N PRO A 102 18.55 -22.44 -0.80
CA PRO A 102 17.21 -22.62 -1.34
C PRO A 102 16.17 -22.74 -0.22
N SER A 103 15.40 -21.68 0.07
CA SER A 103 14.53 -21.61 1.25
C SER A 103 13.56 -22.79 1.38
N LYS A 104 13.01 -23.25 0.26
CA LYS A 104 12.04 -24.36 0.24
C LYS A 104 12.70 -25.70 0.55
N ALA A 105 13.91 -25.94 0.03
CA ALA A 105 14.65 -27.17 0.27
C ALA A 105 15.15 -27.21 1.72
N VAL A 106 15.73 -26.12 2.22
CA VAL A 106 16.15 -25.99 3.62
C VAL A 106 15.01 -26.27 4.59
N VAL A 107 13.83 -25.65 4.40
CA VAL A 107 12.69 -25.86 5.31
C VAL A 107 12.17 -27.30 5.25
N ARG A 108 12.16 -27.94 4.07
CA ARG A 108 11.69 -29.32 3.94
C ARG A 108 12.65 -30.32 4.57
N ASP A 109 13.95 -30.12 4.40
CA ASP A 109 14.97 -30.93 5.08
C ASP A 109 14.88 -30.75 6.60
N ALA A 110 14.77 -29.50 7.08
CA ALA A 110 14.61 -29.20 8.50
C ALA A 110 13.36 -29.87 9.12
N LEU A 111 12.24 -29.87 8.40
CA LEU A 111 11.01 -30.55 8.82
C LEU A 111 11.15 -32.08 8.82
N ALA A 112 11.79 -32.64 7.80
CA ALA A 112 12.05 -34.08 7.72
C ALA A 112 12.92 -34.57 8.88
N ARG A 113 13.95 -33.80 9.27
CA ARG A 113 14.81 -34.05 10.44
C ARG A 113 14.04 -34.06 11.77
N ARG A 114 12.88 -33.42 11.81
CA ARG A 114 11.99 -33.35 12.99
C ARG A 114 10.80 -34.32 12.87
N GLY A 115 10.87 -35.26 11.92
CA GLY A 115 9.87 -36.31 11.73
C GLY A 115 8.56 -35.85 11.09
N SER A 116 8.58 -34.71 10.40
CA SER A 116 7.41 -34.11 9.77
C SER A 116 7.32 -34.46 8.28
N ASP A 117 6.21 -35.09 7.87
CA ASP A 117 5.92 -35.38 6.45
C ASP A 117 5.30 -34.17 5.71
N TRP A 118 5.27 -33.00 6.35
CA TRP A 118 4.62 -31.82 5.78
C TRP A 118 5.51 -31.13 4.74
N LEU A 119 4.93 -30.87 3.56
CA LEU A 119 5.64 -30.30 2.41
C LEU A 119 5.18 -28.87 2.07
N PRO A 120 5.65 -27.83 2.80
CA PRO A 120 5.22 -26.45 2.57
C PRO A 120 5.55 -25.92 1.17
N GLY A 121 4.74 -24.96 0.72
CA GLY A 121 5.00 -24.15 -0.48
C GLY A 121 6.01 -23.03 -0.22
N GLY A 122 6.57 -22.43 -1.29
CA GLY A 122 7.65 -21.44 -1.15
C GLY A 122 7.32 -20.21 -0.29
N GLY A 123 6.08 -19.70 -0.38
CA GLY A 123 5.65 -18.57 0.47
C GLY A 123 5.44 -18.96 1.94
N GLU A 124 5.02 -20.20 2.21
CA GLU A 124 4.92 -20.75 3.57
C GLU A 124 6.32 -20.92 4.17
N CYS A 125 7.29 -21.46 3.41
CA CYS A 125 8.69 -21.57 3.82
C CYS A 125 9.31 -20.20 4.12
N LYS A 126 9.10 -19.20 3.27
CA LYS A 126 9.56 -17.82 3.51
C LYS A 126 9.03 -17.31 4.84
N THR A 127 7.72 -17.40 5.05
CA THR A 127 7.06 -16.90 6.27
C THR A 127 7.58 -17.62 7.52
N ALA A 128 7.87 -18.92 7.43
CA ALA A 128 8.41 -19.71 8.53
C ALA A 128 9.82 -19.23 8.94
N LEU A 129 10.70 -19.10 7.94
CA LEU A 129 12.08 -18.64 8.14
C LEU A 129 12.12 -17.22 8.71
N GLU A 130 11.30 -16.31 8.20
CA GLU A 130 11.20 -14.94 8.72
C GLU A 130 10.74 -14.90 10.19
N ARG A 131 9.80 -15.78 10.59
CA ARG A 131 9.36 -15.90 12.00
C ARG A 131 10.46 -16.40 12.93
N LEU A 132 11.38 -17.22 12.40
CA LEU A 132 12.54 -17.72 13.14
C LEU A 132 13.73 -16.74 13.12
N GLY A 133 13.55 -15.53 12.56
CA GLY A 133 14.58 -14.49 12.51
C GLY A 133 15.65 -14.73 11.44
N PHE A 134 15.30 -15.43 10.36
CA PHE A 134 16.17 -15.57 9.19
C PHE A 134 15.81 -14.57 8.08
N VAL A 135 16.82 -14.18 7.30
CA VAL A 135 16.65 -13.28 6.15
C VAL A 135 16.31 -14.10 4.92
N VAL A 136 15.19 -13.77 4.26
CA VAL A 136 14.79 -14.41 3.00
C VAL A 136 14.57 -13.35 1.94
N ILE A 137 15.31 -13.46 0.83
CA ILE A 137 15.30 -12.48 -0.27
C ILE A 137 14.60 -13.01 -1.52
N ASP A 138 13.92 -12.12 -2.24
CA ASP A 138 13.39 -12.39 -3.59
C ASP A 138 14.51 -12.19 -4.62
N TRP A 139 15.10 -13.30 -5.06
CA TRP A 139 16.28 -13.31 -5.91
C TRP A 139 16.07 -12.71 -7.31
N PRO A 140 14.95 -12.97 -8.00
CA PRO A 140 14.60 -12.24 -9.23
C PRO A 140 14.54 -10.71 -9.06
N GLU A 141 14.06 -10.22 -7.92
CA GLU A 141 14.04 -8.77 -7.64
C GLU A 141 15.43 -8.21 -7.34
N LEU A 142 16.27 -8.96 -6.61
CA LEU A 142 17.66 -8.57 -6.37
C LEU A 142 18.47 -8.52 -7.68
N ASN A 143 18.32 -9.49 -8.58
CA ASN A 143 18.98 -9.44 -9.90
C ASN A 143 18.50 -8.25 -10.72
N ARG A 144 17.20 -7.94 -10.71
CA ARG A 144 16.69 -6.73 -11.37
C ARG A 144 17.26 -5.45 -10.76
N ALA A 145 17.48 -5.42 -9.44
CA ALA A 145 18.15 -4.31 -8.77
C ALA A 145 19.62 -4.21 -9.20
N ARG A 146 20.36 -5.32 -9.21
CA ARG A 146 21.74 -5.41 -9.72
C ARG A 146 21.87 -4.86 -11.13
N ASP A 147 21.03 -5.34 -12.04
CA ASP A 147 21.08 -4.92 -13.45
C ASP A 147 20.71 -3.44 -13.61
N ALA A 148 19.80 -2.93 -12.79
CA ALA A 148 19.47 -1.51 -12.77
C ALA A 148 20.60 -0.64 -12.19
N PHE A 149 21.34 -1.15 -11.21
CA PHE A 149 22.51 -0.47 -10.65
C PHE A 149 23.63 -0.35 -11.68
N LEU A 150 24.00 -1.46 -12.33
CA LEU A 150 25.05 -1.47 -13.36
C LEU A 150 24.71 -0.58 -14.56
N ARG A 151 23.42 -0.47 -14.93
CA ARG A 151 23.00 0.48 -15.98
C ARG A 151 23.14 1.95 -15.57
N GLN A 152 22.99 2.26 -14.28
CA GLN A 152 23.07 3.63 -13.77
C GLN A 152 24.48 4.04 -13.36
N MET A 153 25.35 3.07 -13.08
CA MET A 153 26.75 3.27 -12.73
C MET A 153 27.62 2.65 -13.82
N PRO A 154 27.73 3.31 -14.99
CA PRO A 154 28.65 2.84 -16.03
C PRO A 154 30.07 2.79 -15.45
N ASP A 155 30.85 1.81 -15.89
CA ASP A 155 32.21 1.51 -15.43
C ASP A 155 32.33 0.99 -13.98
N PHE A 156 31.21 0.76 -13.28
CA PHE A 156 31.26 0.12 -11.97
C PHE A 156 31.72 -1.34 -12.09
N SER A 157 32.75 -1.68 -11.32
CA SER A 157 33.26 -3.05 -11.17
C SER A 157 33.42 -3.46 -9.71
N ASP A 158 33.74 -2.50 -8.83
CA ASP A 158 34.04 -2.77 -7.43
C ASP A 158 33.75 -1.51 -6.58
N PHE A 159 33.27 -1.71 -5.34
CA PHE A 159 33.04 -0.61 -4.40
C PHE A 159 34.34 0.02 -3.88
N ARG A 160 35.47 -0.69 -3.98
CA ARG A 160 36.83 -0.22 -3.61
C ARG A 160 37.44 0.76 -4.58
N ALA A 161 36.81 0.99 -5.73
CA ALA A 161 37.26 1.99 -6.67
C ALA A 161 37.13 3.40 -6.07
N ALA A 162 38.24 4.15 -6.06
CA ALA A 162 38.30 5.54 -5.59
C ALA A 162 38.02 6.56 -6.72
N ALA A 163 37.41 6.10 -7.82
CA ALA A 163 37.05 6.90 -8.99
C ALA A 163 35.92 6.20 -9.78
N GLY A 164 35.26 6.93 -10.68
CA GLY A 164 34.20 6.42 -11.54
C GLY A 164 32.80 6.79 -11.05
N ALA A 165 31.77 6.46 -11.85
CA ALA A 165 30.42 6.97 -11.67
C ALA A 165 29.86 6.75 -10.25
N TYR A 166 30.03 5.57 -9.69
CA TYR A 166 29.57 5.29 -8.32
C TYR A 166 30.32 6.14 -7.28
N TRP A 167 31.65 6.26 -7.41
CA TRP A 167 32.45 7.03 -6.48
C TRP A 167 32.00 8.49 -6.44
N ASP A 168 31.88 9.11 -7.62
CA ASP A 168 31.52 10.52 -7.76
C ASP A 168 30.10 10.80 -7.26
N VAL A 169 29.19 9.86 -7.51
CA VAL A 169 27.76 10.05 -7.28
C VAL A 169 27.33 9.69 -5.86
N GLU A 170 27.84 8.60 -5.28
CA GLU A 170 27.37 8.08 -3.99
C GLU A 170 28.43 8.02 -2.90
N ARG A 171 29.73 7.96 -3.21
CA ARG A 171 30.77 7.69 -2.20
C ARG A 171 31.55 8.91 -1.76
N ALA A 172 32.09 9.69 -2.69
CA ALA A 172 33.06 10.76 -2.42
C ALA A 172 32.52 11.81 -1.43
N TYR A 173 31.30 12.29 -1.65
CA TYR A 173 30.69 13.29 -0.77
C TYR A 173 30.37 12.74 0.62
N LYS A 174 30.00 11.45 0.74
CA LYS A 174 29.74 10.82 2.04
C LYS A 174 31.03 10.69 2.84
N ASN A 175 32.11 10.24 2.21
CA ASN A 175 33.44 10.23 2.84
C ASN A 175 33.83 11.64 3.34
N GLY A 176 33.61 12.67 2.53
CA GLY A 176 33.89 14.06 2.94
C GLY A 176 33.06 14.53 4.13
N LEU A 177 31.80 14.10 4.26
CA LEU A 177 30.95 14.40 5.41
C LEU A 177 31.35 13.61 6.65
N ILE A 178 31.75 12.34 6.49
CA ILE A 178 32.25 11.49 7.58
C ILE A 178 33.51 12.12 8.20
N GLU A 179 34.46 12.56 7.38
CA GLU A 179 35.69 13.19 7.88
C GLU A 179 35.40 14.53 8.59
N GLN A 180 34.47 15.32 8.06
CA GLN A 180 34.02 16.54 8.74
C GLN A 180 33.32 16.24 10.08
N ALA A 181 32.51 15.18 10.15
CA ALA A 181 31.84 14.77 11.38
C ALA A 181 32.87 14.31 12.44
N LYS A 182 33.88 13.53 12.05
CA LYS A 182 35.00 13.15 12.92
C LYS A 182 35.76 14.37 13.44
N ALA A 183 36.01 15.36 12.58
CA ALA A 183 36.64 16.60 12.99
C ALA A 183 35.78 17.44 13.97
N ILE A 184 34.45 17.34 13.90
CA ILE A 184 33.54 18.01 14.84
C ILE A 184 33.63 17.37 16.23
N ILE A 185 33.58 16.04 16.34
CA ILE A 185 33.60 15.37 17.65
C ILE A 185 34.95 15.51 18.36
N ALA A 186 36.04 15.71 17.61
CA ALA A 186 37.39 15.92 18.12
C ALA A 186 37.62 17.33 18.71
N ARG A 187 36.68 18.27 18.55
CA ARG A 187 36.77 19.61 19.13
C ARG A 187 36.60 19.55 20.65
N GLN A 188 37.19 20.50 21.37
CA GLN A 188 36.97 20.70 22.81
C GLN A 188 35.67 21.46 23.11
N ASP A 189 34.62 21.19 22.32
CA ASP A 189 33.29 21.76 22.50
C ASP A 189 32.46 20.89 23.45
N ASP A 190 31.44 21.47 24.09
CA ASP A 190 30.46 20.70 24.85
C ASP A 190 29.55 19.86 23.93
N ASP A 191 28.83 18.89 24.50
CA ASP A 191 28.00 17.96 23.71
C ASP A 191 26.89 18.67 22.94
N ARG A 192 26.35 19.76 23.50
CA ARG A 192 25.35 20.59 22.83
C ARG A 192 25.92 21.19 21.54
N ALA A 193 27.08 21.84 21.59
CA ALA A 193 27.70 22.48 20.43
C ALA A 193 28.16 21.45 19.38
N VAL A 194 28.63 20.27 19.81
CA VAL A 194 28.92 19.14 18.92
C VAL A 194 27.66 18.67 18.21
N GLY A 195 26.58 18.40 18.94
CA GLY A 195 25.33 17.93 18.37
C GLY A 195 24.70 18.94 17.40
N GLU A 196 24.78 20.24 17.71
CA GLU A 196 24.33 21.30 16.80
C GLU A 196 25.15 21.32 15.51
N SER A 197 26.47 21.23 15.61
CA SER A 197 27.38 21.22 14.46
C SER A 197 27.16 20.00 13.58
N LEU A 198 27.00 18.81 14.17
CA LEU A 198 26.70 17.57 13.45
C LEU A 198 25.36 17.63 12.74
N TYR A 199 24.31 18.10 13.41
CA TYR A 199 22.99 18.18 12.79
C TYR A 199 22.99 19.15 11.61
N ARG A 200 23.64 20.32 11.74
CA ARG A 200 23.77 21.28 10.64
C ARG A 200 24.55 20.70 9.46
N LEU A 201 25.67 20.02 9.71
CA LEU A 201 26.47 19.34 8.68
C LEU A 201 25.61 18.35 7.86
N LEU A 202 24.73 17.62 8.53
CA LEU A 202 23.91 16.58 7.92
C LEU A 202 22.56 17.07 7.36
N SER A 203 22.27 18.37 7.44
CA SER A 203 20.98 18.96 7.00
C SER A 203 21.08 20.20 6.11
N VAL A 204 22.24 20.87 6.04
CA VAL A 204 22.43 22.14 5.31
C VAL A 204 23.62 22.06 4.35
N GLY A 205 23.51 22.70 3.18
CA GLY A 205 24.67 22.99 2.32
C GLY A 205 24.94 22.03 1.17
N GLY A 206 24.09 21.02 0.94
CA GLY A 206 24.27 20.08 -0.18
C GLY A 206 22.97 19.36 -0.59
N SER A 207 22.94 18.86 -1.83
CA SER A 207 21.88 17.95 -2.29
C SER A 207 22.14 16.53 -1.78
N GLY A 208 21.08 15.80 -1.41
CA GLY A 208 21.18 14.39 -1.04
C GLY A 208 21.44 14.11 0.45
N LEU A 209 21.61 15.15 1.27
CA LEU A 209 21.83 15.05 2.71
C LEU A 209 20.78 14.18 3.43
N PRO A 210 21.18 13.50 4.52
CA PRO A 210 20.32 12.50 5.16
C PRO A 210 19.22 13.10 6.03
N LEU A 211 19.44 14.28 6.64
CA LEU A 211 18.51 14.90 7.58
C LEU A 211 17.76 16.10 6.98
N SER A 212 16.61 16.39 7.58
CA SER A 212 15.68 17.41 7.09
C SER A 212 16.03 18.81 7.62
N TRP A 213 16.21 19.77 6.70
CA TRP A 213 16.35 21.20 7.04
C TRP A 213 15.09 21.77 7.70
N ARG A 214 13.91 21.17 7.45
CA ARG A 214 12.66 21.62 8.09
C ARG A 214 12.68 21.30 9.58
N THR A 215 13.15 20.09 9.93
CA THR A 215 13.32 19.68 11.32
C THR A 215 14.36 20.56 12.01
N LEU A 216 15.45 20.94 11.31
CA LEU A 216 16.41 21.93 11.83
C LEU A 216 15.72 23.26 12.17
N SER A 217 14.94 23.80 11.23
CA SER A 217 14.23 25.06 11.42
C SER A 217 13.23 25.00 12.57
N GLU A 218 12.55 23.88 12.77
CA GLU A 218 11.60 23.71 13.88
C GLU A 218 12.32 23.63 15.22
N VAL A 219 13.39 22.83 15.33
CA VAL A 219 14.23 22.74 16.54
C VAL A 219 14.84 24.10 16.90
N GLN A 220 15.29 24.88 15.91
CA GLN A 220 15.86 26.21 16.14
C GLN A 220 14.84 27.21 16.70
N ASN A 221 13.56 27.07 16.34
CA ASN A 221 12.46 27.92 16.81
C ASN A 221 11.74 27.36 18.05
N ALA A 222 12.15 26.18 18.54
CA ALA A 222 11.59 25.59 19.75
C ALA A 222 12.07 26.33 21.01
N ASP A 223 11.44 26.00 22.14
CA ASP A 223 11.89 26.48 23.45
C ASP A 223 13.39 26.20 23.65
N PRO A 224 14.18 27.15 24.19
CA PRO A 224 15.62 26.98 24.37
C PRO A 224 16.01 25.71 25.14
N GLU A 225 15.24 25.32 26.15
CA GLU A 225 15.51 24.12 26.95
C GLU A 225 15.34 22.84 26.11
N LEU A 226 14.26 22.77 25.32
CA LEU A 226 13.99 21.64 24.42
C LEU A 226 15.02 21.57 23.28
N ARG A 227 15.40 22.72 22.72
CA ARG A 227 16.44 22.84 21.69
C ARG A 227 17.79 22.36 22.21
N ASP A 228 18.19 22.79 23.40
CA ASP A 228 19.49 22.43 23.95
C ASP A 228 19.54 20.96 24.38
N ARG A 229 18.45 20.40 24.91
CA ARG A 229 18.30 18.95 25.12
C ARG A 229 18.44 18.14 23.83
N PHE A 230 17.78 18.59 22.76
CA PHE A 230 17.87 17.94 21.45
C PHE A 230 19.33 17.84 20.97
N TYR A 231 20.06 18.95 20.95
CA TYR A 231 21.44 18.93 20.49
C TYR A 231 22.37 18.19 21.46
N THR A 232 22.18 18.32 22.77
CA THR A 232 22.97 17.57 23.76
C THR A 232 22.82 16.08 23.57
N SER A 233 21.60 15.57 23.35
CA SER A 233 21.34 14.16 23.08
C SER A 233 22.14 13.64 21.88
N LEU A 234 22.23 14.42 20.80
CA LEU A 234 23.01 14.05 19.62
C LEU A 234 24.52 14.11 19.86
N GLY A 235 25.01 15.06 20.66
CA GLY A 235 26.42 15.13 21.03
C GLY A 235 26.86 13.95 21.90
N VAL A 236 26.04 13.60 22.91
CA VAL A 236 26.25 12.42 23.75
C VAL A 236 26.26 11.15 22.92
N LEU A 237 25.30 11.00 22.00
CA LEU A 237 25.26 9.86 21.08
C LEU A 237 26.53 9.79 20.21
N ALA A 238 26.95 10.92 19.65
CA ALA A 238 28.10 10.99 18.76
C ALA A 238 29.45 10.70 19.45
N ARG A 239 29.53 10.89 20.77
CA ARG A 239 30.72 10.59 21.58
C ARG A 239 30.59 9.31 22.39
N SER A 240 29.53 8.54 22.19
CA SER A 240 29.31 7.32 22.95
C SER A 240 30.21 6.19 22.46
N ASP A 241 30.97 5.58 23.38
CA ASP A 241 31.73 4.34 23.13
C ASP A 241 30.90 3.07 23.41
N GLY A 242 29.59 3.23 23.69
CA GLY A 242 28.69 2.12 24.00
C GLY A 242 28.31 1.29 22.76
N PRO A 243 27.65 0.13 22.95
CA PRO A 243 27.14 -0.63 21.82
C PRO A 243 26.01 0.12 21.10
N LEU A 244 25.95 -0.01 19.77
CA LEU A 244 24.94 0.62 18.92
C LEU A 244 23.52 0.35 19.43
N GLU A 245 23.26 -0.90 19.82
CA GLU A 245 21.96 -1.40 20.27
C GLU A 245 21.49 -0.77 21.59
N GLU A 246 22.36 -0.06 22.31
CA GLU A 246 22.00 0.69 23.52
C GLU A 246 22.01 2.20 23.26
N ALA A 247 23.05 2.71 22.60
CA ALA A 247 23.25 4.14 22.39
C ALA A 247 22.16 4.74 21.48
N VAL A 248 21.85 4.09 20.36
CA VAL A 248 20.85 4.59 19.39
C VAL A 248 19.44 4.59 19.97
N PRO A 249 18.94 3.50 20.61
CA PRO A 249 17.63 3.52 21.27
C PRO A 249 17.51 4.56 22.38
N ALA A 250 18.57 4.78 23.17
CA ALA A 250 18.57 5.80 24.22
C ALA A 250 18.33 7.21 23.64
N ALA A 251 19.06 7.58 22.58
CA ALA A 251 18.84 8.85 21.89
C ALA A 251 17.45 8.92 21.22
N ALA A 252 16.97 7.84 20.59
CA ALA A 252 15.63 7.81 20.00
C ALA A 252 14.53 8.09 21.04
N ARG A 253 14.61 7.50 22.23
CA ARG A 253 13.65 7.73 23.33
C ARG A 253 13.68 9.18 23.81
N GLU A 254 14.86 9.81 23.89
CA GLU A 254 14.97 11.23 24.21
C GLU A 254 14.29 12.10 23.13
N LEU A 255 14.46 11.77 21.86
CA LEU A 255 13.77 12.46 20.76
C LEU A 255 12.23 12.25 20.80
N GLU A 256 11.74 11.09 21.25
CA GLU A 256 10.31 10.87 21.50
C GLU A 256 9.79 11.74 22.64
N ALA A 257 10.54 11.86 23.74
CA ALA A 257 10.18 12.73 24.85
C ALA A 257 10.14 14.21 24.41
N LEU A 258 11.08 14.65 23.57
CA LEU A 258 11.11 16.01 23.03
C LEU A 258 9.95 16.30 22.07
N ARG A 259 9.52 15.31 21.29
CA ARG A 259 8.31 15.40 20.47
C ARG A 259 7.09 15.66 21.34
N GLU A 260 6.95 14.89 22.43
CA GLU A 260 5.82 15.00 23.37
C GLU A 260 5.85 16.32 24.14
N ALA A 261 7.04 16.85 24.40
CA ALA A 261 7.24 18.13 25.07
C ALA A 261 6.99 19.36 24.17
N GLY A 262 6.86 19.20 22.84
CA GLY A 262 6.42 20.29 21.96
C GLY A 262 7.10 20.41 20.59
N ILE A 263 8.14 19.62 20.29
CA ILE A 263 8.79 19.65 18.96
C ILE A 263 8.05 18.72 17.98
N ALA A 264 6.90 19.18 17.47
CA ALA A 264 6.02 18.38 16.61
C ALA A 264 6.67 17.87 15.30
N GLY A 265 7.75 18.51 14.84
CA GLY A 265 8.54 18.11 13.67
C GLY A 265 9.28 16.80 13.81
N LEU A 266 9.52 16.33 15.05
CA LEU A 266 10.09 15.02 15.35
C LEU A 266 9.06 13.90 15.12
N ARG A 267 8.62 13.77 13.86
CA ARG A 267 7.73 12.69 13.43
C ARG A 267 8.44 11.35 13.62
N ARG A 268 7.68 10.24 13.67
CA ARG A 268 8.20 8.87 13.81
C ARG A 268 9.44 8.58 12.94
N GLY A 269 9.38 8.97 11.66
CA GLY A 269 10.51 8.75 10.74
C GLY A 269 11.78 9.51 11.13
N GLU A 270 11.65 10.71 11.70
CA GLU A 270 12.76 11.56 12.14
C GLU A 270 13.36 11.06 13.46
N VAL A 271 12.51 10.64 14.41
CA VAL A 271 12.93 10.04 15.70
C VAL A 271 13.90 8.88 15.49
N LEU A 272 13.71 8.08 14.44
CA LEU A 272 14.60 6.97 14.08
C LEU A 272 15.74 7.40 13.17
N SER A 273 15.41 8.19 12.14
CA SER A 273 16.37 8.63 11.14
C SER A 273 17.53 9.39 11.76
N ILE A 274 17.25 10.33 12.69
CA ILE A 274 18.26 11.23 13.23
C ILE A 274 19.32 10.46 14.04
N PRO A 275 18.99 9.68 15.08
CA PRO A 275 19.98 8.96 15.85
C PRO A 275 20.78 7.95 15.02
N ILE A 276 20.10 7.15 14.18
CA ILE A 276 20.78 6.16 13.33
C ILE A 276 21.73 6.85 12.35
N THR A 277 21.32 7.98 11.76
CA THR A 277 22.15 8.73 10.81
C THR A 277 23.37 9.35 11.49
N VAL A 278 23.20 9.93 12.68
CA VAL A 278 24.33 10.50 13.45
C VAL A 278 25.33 9.40 13.80
N TRP A 279 24.85 8.28 14.37
CA TRP A 279 25.70 7.12 14.68
C TRP A 279 26.42 6.58 13.45
N ALA A 280 25.66 6.30 12.38
CA ALA A 280 26.20 5.75 11.13
C ALA A 280 27.30 6.63 10.52
N THR A 281 27.16 7.96 10.60
CA THR A 281 28.16 8.89 10.05
C THR A 281 29.53 8.72 10.74
N LEU A 282 29.55 8.30 12.00
CA LEU A 282 30.78 8.09 12.76
C LEU A 282 31.22 6.62 12.77
N HIS A 283 30.28 5.69 12.57
CA HIS A 283 30.48 4.24 12.57
C HIS A 283 29.94 3.58 11.28
N PRO A 284 30.56 3.85 10.11
CA PRO A 284 30.04 3.42 8.80
C PRO A 284 30.02 1.89 8.62
N ASP A 285 30.86 1.16 9.36
CA ASP A 285 30.91 -0.30 9.42
C ASP A 285 29.71 -0.90 10.18
N GLN A 286 29.14 -0.14 11.13
CA GLN A 286 28.06 -0.63 11.98
C GLN A 286 26.68 -0.26 11.46
N ALA A 287 26.51 0.91 10.84
CA ALA A 287 25.25 1.40 10.31
C ALA A 287 25.44 2.28 9.06
N SER A 288 24.34 2.68 8.45
CA SER A 288 24.33 3.64 7.34
C SER A 288 23.18 4.64 7.53
N TRP A 289 23.22 5.78 6.84
CA TRP A 289 22.13 6.75 6.86
C TRP A 289 20.76 6.13 6.58
N PHE A 290 19.78 6.58 7.35
CA PHE A 290 18.47 5.94 7.44
C PHE A 290 17.39 6.83 6.83
N LYS A 291 16.73 6.39 5.77
CA LYS A 291 15.58 7.09 5.17
C LYS A 291 14.38 6.15 5.06
N ILE A 292 13.37 6.35 5.90
CA ILE A 292 12.22 5.45 6.02
C ILE A 292 11.51 5.16 4.68
N ALA A 293 11.42 6.17 3.79
CA ALA A 293 10.82 5.99 2.47
C ALA A 293 11.60 5.01 1.58
N LYS A 294 12.94 5.11 1.59
CA LYS A 294 13.83 4.23 0.82
C LYS A 294 13.84 2.81 1.38
N ILE A 295 13.74 2.68 2.71
CA ILE A 295 13.68 1.39 3.38
C ILE A 295 12.35 0.69 3.12
N ASP A 296 11.23 1.43 3.17
CA ASP A 296 9.90 0.88 2.86
C ASP A 296 9.80 0.41 1.39
N GLU A 297 10.45 1.12 0.47
CA GLU A 297 10.56 0.74 -0.95
C GLU A 297 11.40 -0.54 -1.11
N MET A 298 12.60 -0.57 -0.53
CA MET A 298 13.48 -1.73 -0.54
C MET A 298 12.80 -2.95 0.09
N GLY A 299 12.15 -2.78 1.24
CA GLY A 299 11.37 -3.80 1.94
C GLY A 299 10.36 -4.48 1.02
N ARG A 300 9.51 -3.66 0.39
CA ARG A 300 8.46 -4.15 -0.52
C ARG A 300 9.05 -4.88 -1.73
N ARG A 301 10.16 -4.39 -2.27
CA ARG A 301 10.77 -4.93 -3.48
C ARG A 301 11.58 -6.20 -3.24
N LEU A 302 12.53 -6.18 -2.31
CA LEU A 302 13.48 -7.27 -2.10
C LEU A 302 12.95 -8.35 -1.13
N PHE A 303 12.10 -7.96 -0.18
CA PHE A 303 11.62 -8.86 0.88
C PHE A 303 10.11 -9.13 0.80
N GLY A 304 9.40 -8.48 -0.13
CA GLY A 304 7.96 -8.67 -0.36
C GLY A 304 7.07 -8.22 0.81
N ARG A 305 7.58 -7.39 1.72
CA ARG A 305 6.84 -6.89 2.89
C ARG A 305 7.32 -5.50 3.32
N ARG A 306 6.48 -4.80 4.08
CA ARG A 306 6.90 -3.57 4.76
C ARG A 306 7.75 -3.94 5.98
N LEU A 307 8.91 -3.30 6.16
CA LEU A 307 9.82 -3.60 7.27
C LEU A 307 9.35 -2.95 8.58
N PHE A 308 8.77 -1.75 8.53
CA PHE A 308 8.34 -1.01 9.73
C PHE A 308 6.85 -0.63 9.70
N PRO A 309 5.93 -1.61 9.73
CA PRO A 309 4.49 -1.35 9.54
C PRO A 309 3.79 -0.66 10.72
N GLN A 310 4.33 -0.78 11.93
CA GLN A 310 3.74 -0.21 13.16
C GLN A 310 3.89 1.31 13.23
N THR A 311 3.42 1.96 14.30
CA THR A 311 3.57 3.43 14.51
C THR A 311 4.60 3.81 15.57
N GLU A 312 5.00 2.87 16.42
CA GLU A 312 5.97 3.08 17.51
C GLU A 312 7.35 2.51 17.13
N PHE A 313 8.38 2.93 17.87
CA PHE A 313 9.72 2.34 17.78
C PHE A 313 9.83 1.08 18.64
N ARG A 314 10.51 0.06 18.14
CA ARG A 314 10.92 -1.11 18.91
C ARG A 314 12.39 -1.36 18.68
N ASP A 315 13.12 -1.72 19.74
CA ASP A 315 14.54 -2.07 19.64
C ASP A 315 14.78 -3.19 18.58
N ALA A 316 13.81 -4.12 18.46
CA ALA A 316 13.81 -5.17 17.45
C ALA A 316 13.79 -4.65 15.99
N ASP A 317 13.22 -3.47 15.73
CA ASP A 317 13.16 -2.87 14.38
C ASP A 317 14.58 -2.47 13.91
N LEU A 318 15.41 -1.93 14.81
CA LEU A 318 16.81 -1.59 14.50
C LEU A 318 17.64 -2.85 14.21
N ALA A 319 17.51 -3.87 15.06
CA ALA A 319 18.20 -5.14 14.89
C ALA A 319 17.82 -5.82 13.56
N GLU A 320 16.53 -5.83 13.22
CA GLU A 320 16.03 -6.36 11.95
C GLU A 320 16.65 -5.63 10.76
N TRP A 321 16.66 -4.30 10.79
CA TRP A 321 17.26 -3.50 9.72
C TRP A 321 18.75 -3.77 9.52
N LEU A 322 19.51 -3.81 10.61
CA LEU A 322 20.94 -4.10 10.55
C LEU A 322 21.20 -5.52 10.03
N GLN A 323 20.38 -6.49 10.42
CA GLN A 323 20.46 -7.85 9.90
C GLN A 323 20.24 -7.89 8.39
N LEU A 324 19.25 -7.17 7.87
CA LEU A 324 18.99 -7.08 6.43
C LEU A 324 20.13 -6.40 5.68
N MET A 325 20.66 -5.30 6.21
CA MET A 325 21.79 -4.57 5.61
C MET A 325 23.07 -5.41 5.58
N ARG A 326 23.38 -6.14 6.65
CA ARG A 326 24.52 -7.07 6.71
C ARG A 326 24.33 -8.26 5.76
N ALA A 327 23.12 -8.78 5.64
CA ALA A 327 22.81 -9.82 4.67
C ALA A 327 23.04 -9.34 3.22
N LEU A 328 22.60 -8.11 2.90
CA LEU A 328 22.88 -7.51 1.60
C LEU A 328 24.37 -7.26 1.39
N LEU A 329 25.10 -6.75 2.39
CA LEU A 329 26.56 -6.58 2.33
C LEU A 329 27.23 -7.90 1.94
N GLY A 330 26.88 -8.98 2.64
CA GLY A 330 27.45 -10.31 2.37
C GLY A 330 27.11 -10.83 0.96
N LEU A 331 25.91 -10.56 0.44
CA LEU A 331 25.55 -10.94 -0.92
C LEU A 331 26.31 -10.11 -1.97
N LEU A 332 26.43 -8.79 -1.78
CA LEU A 332 27.20 -7.94 -2.70
C LEU A 332 28.68 -8.34 -2.73
N ASP A 333 29.23 -8.78 -1.59
CA ASP A 333 30.58 -9.29 -1.49
C ASP A 333 30.72 -10.69 -2.13
N LYS A 334 30.02 -11.70 -1.60
CA LYS A 334 30.27 -13.10 -1.95
C LYS A 334 29.57 -13.59 -3.21
N GLU A 335 28.37 -13.08 -3.52
CA GLU A 335 27.63 -13.50 -4.72
C GLU A 335 27.94 -12.62 -5.93
N PHE A 336 28.17 -11.32 -5.73
CA PHE A 336 28.47 -10.41 -6.83
C PHE A 336 29.96 -10.07 -6.98
N GLY A 337 30.80 -10.32 -5.96
CA GLY A 337 32.22 -10.03 -6.02
C GLY A 337 32.53 -8.53 -6.07
N TRP A 338 31.66 -7.68 -5.49
CA TRP A 338 31.77 -6.22 -5.57
C TRP A 338 32.50 -5.58 -4.38
N HIS A 339 32.87 -6.38 -3.37
CA HIS A 339 33.71 -6.00 -2.23
C HIS A 339 33.36 -4.67 -1.52
N PRO A 340 32.12 -4.48 -1.04
CA PRO A 340 31.74 -3.29 -0.26
C PRO A 340 32.67 -3.08 0.94
N HIS A 341 33.04 -1.82 1.22
CA HIS A 341 33.83 -1.47 2.41
C HIS A 341 32.99 -1.55 3.68
N ASP A 342 31.75 -1.05 3.60
CA ASP A 342 30.91 -0.80 4.75
C ASP A 342 29.42 -0.72 4.36
N LEU A 343 28.54 -0.39 5.30
CA LEU A 343 27.10 -0.34 5.06
C LEU A 343 26.66 0.87 4.21
N PHE A 344 27.51 1.87 4.00
CA PHE A 344 27.23 2.96 3.06
C PHE A 344 27.30 2.51 1.61
N ASP A 345 28.09 1.49 1.30
CA ASP A 345 28.14 0.92 -0.05
C ASP A 345 26.83 0.21 -0.39
N VAL A 346 26.32 -0.58 0.57
CA VAL A 346 24.99 -1.20 0.50
C VAL A 346 23.89 -0.13 0.37
N GLN A 347 23.97 0.94 1.15
CA GLN A 347 23.02 2.05 1.05
C GLN A 347 23.07 2.72 -0.32
N GLY A 348 24.27 2.98 -0.86
CA GLY A 348 24.48 3.55 -2.17
C GLY A 348 23.85 2.69 -3.26
N PHE A 349 24.05 1.37 -3.20
CA PHE A 349 23.36 0.40 -4.06
C PHE A 349 21.83 0.58 -4.02
N ILE A 350 21.24 0.61 -2.82
CA ILE A 350 19.80 0.77 -2.63
C ILE A 350 19.30 2.12 -3.17
N TRP A 351 20.04 3.21 -2.90
CA TRP A 351 19.64 4.57 -3.28
C TRP A 351 19.67 4.80 -4.78
N VAL A 352 20.68 4.27 -5.48
CA VAL A 352 20.78 4.30 -6.94
C VAL A 352 19.63 3.51 -7.56
N VAL A 353 19.37 2.30 -7.09
CA VAL A 353 18.29 1.46 -7.64
C VAL A 353 16.90 2.03 -7.38
N GLY A 354 16.70 2.70 -6.25
CA GLY A 354 15.43 3.33 -5.89
C GLY A 354 15.18 4.70 -6.54
N ASN A 355 16.00 5.13 -7.50
CA ASN A 355 15.84 6.40 -8.20
C ASN A 355 16.05 6.28 -9.73
N PRO A 356 15.25 5.45 -10.43
CA PRO A 356 15.48 5.08 -11.83
C PRO A 356 15.39 6.22 -12.85
N ASP A 357 14.92 7.41 -12.45
CA ASP A 357 14.69 8.58 -13.31
C ASP A 357 15.68 9.74 -13.10
N SER A 358 16.84 9.51 -12.45
CA SER A 358 17.90 10.52 -12.44
C SER A 358 18.84 10.32 -13.63
N PRO A 359 18.71 11.08 -14.74
CA PRO A 359 19.72 11.05 -15.79
C PRO A 359 21.06 11.53 -15.19
N ARG A 360 22.05 10.65 -15.18
CA ARG A 360 23.37 10.91 -14.58
C ARG A 360 24.51 10.59 -15.56
N GLU A 361 24.38 11.11 -16.78
CA GLU A 361 25.57 11.60 -17.49
C GLU A 361 25.54 13.11 -17.37
N LEU A 362 26.42 13.68 -16.54
CA LEU A 362 26.73 15.10 -16.64
C LEU A 362 27.89 15.23 -17.64
N ASP A 363 27.62 15.89 -18.76
CA ASP A 363 28.65 16.29 -19.72
C ASP A 363 29.73 17.12 -19.00
N PRO A 364 31.04 16.90 -19.22
CA PRO A 364 32.11 17.65 -18.55
C PRO A 364 32.12 19.15 -18.85
N VAL A 365 31.34 19.60 -19.84
CA VAL A 365 31.20 21.03 -20.17
C VAL A 365 30.19 21.68 -19.21
N PRO A 366 30.58 22.73 -18.45
CA PRO A 366 29.67 23.47 -17.58
C PRO A 366 28.42 23.94 -18.33
N VAL A 367 27.24 23.63 -17.78
CA VAL A 367 25.96 24.13 -18.29
C VAL A 367 25.47 25.26 -17.41
N TRP A 368 25.47 26.48 -17.93
CA TRP A 368 25.05 27.67 -17.21
C TRP A 368 23.55 27.94 -17.40
N MET A 369 22.80 27.94 -16.31
CA MET A 369 21.37 28.30 -16.35
C MET A 369 21.17 29.82 -16.24
N VAL A 370 20.73 30.45 -17.32
CA VAL A 370 20.60 31.92 -17.44
C VAL A 370 19.12 32.32 -17.53
N THR A 371 18.70 33.38 -16.86
CA THR A 371 17.29 33.86 -16.79
C THR A 371 17.21 35.31 -17.22
N SER A 372 16.16 35.67 -17.97
CA SER A 372 15.81 37.06 -18.24
C SER A 372 15.21 37.72 -17.00
N LEU A 373 15.22 39.06 -16.98
CA LEU A 373 14.58 39.86 -15.92
C LEU A 373 13.10 39.50 -15.79
N TRP A 374 12.62 39.43 -14.55
CA TRP A 374 11.21 39.21 -14.24
C TRP A 374 10.34 40.31 -14.90
N GLY A 375 9.42 39.92 -15.79
CA GLY A 375 8.39 40.83 -16.34
C GLY A 375 8.76 41.66 -17.57
N GLN A 376 9.86 41.37 -18.28
CA GLN A 376 10.13 41.96 -19.59
C GLN A 376 10.00 40.87 -20.67
N GLU A 377 9.16 41.10 -21.67
CA GLU A 377 9.15 40.25 -22.87
C GLU A 377 10.48 40.43 -23.61
N ASP A 378 11.11 39.28 -23.85
CA ASP A 378 12.15 39.01 -24.84
C ASP A 378 13.59 39.47 -24.57
N GLY A 379 14.36 38.60 -23.90
CA GLY A 379 15.84 38.66 -23.88
C GLY A 379 16.50 37.97 -25.08
N LEU A 380 15.78 37.13 -25.83
CA LEU A 380 16.37 36.27 -26.87
C LEU A 380 16.72 37.04 -28.17
N PRO A 381 15.88 37.94 -28.72
CA PRO A 381 16.25 38.72 -29.90
C PRO A 381 17.47 39.60 -29.65
N ARG A 382 17.55 40.25 -28.47
CA ARG A 382 18.75 41.02 -28.07
C ARG A 382 19.99 40.14 -27.92
N PHE A 383 19.85 38.97 -27.30
CA PHE A 383 20.93 38.01 -27.10
C PHE A 383 21.48 37.47 -28.44
N VAL A 384 20.59 37.11 -29.37
CA VAL A 384 20.94 36.53 -30.67
C VAL A 384 21.43 37.58 -31.66
N GLU A 385 20.83 38.78 -31.68
CA GLU A 385 21.10 39.80 -32.69
C GLU A 385 22.31 40.67 -32.37
N ARG A 386 22.64 40.90 -31.09
CA ARG A 386 23.69 41.86 -30.69
C ARG A 386 24.94 41.23 -30.07
N ALA A 387 24.88 39.98 -29.61
CA ALA A 387 25.96 39.32 -28.87
C ALA A 387 26.56 40.18 -27.72
N GLU A 388 25.76 41.09 -27.15
CA GLU A 388 26.18 42.01 -26.09
C GLU A 388 25.95 41.39 -24.71
N TRP A 389 27.05 41.21 -23.96
CA TRP A 389 27.06 40.76 -22.58
C TRP A 389 27.15 41.96 -21.63
N SER A 390 26.05 42.68 -21.42
CA SER A 390 26.02 43.76 -20.44
C SER A 390 25.47 43.25 -19.10
N LEU A 391 26.28 43.28 -18.04
CA LEU A 391 25.79 43.14 -16.67
C LEU A 391 24.89 44.35 -16.36
N LEU A 392 23.59 44.11 -16.18
CA LEU A 392 22.59 45.17 -15.92
C LEU A 392 22.89 46.00 -14.67
N THR A 393 23.51 45.39 -13.66
CA THR A 393 24.09 46.09 -12.51
C THR A 393 25.44 45.45 -12.22
N ASP A 394 26.54 46.20 -12.37
CA ASP A 394 27.86 45.66 -12.03
C ASP A 394 28.12 45.76 -10.52
N THR A 395 27.52 44.83 -9.79
CA THR A 395 27.74 44.64 -8.36
C THR A 395 28.73 43.50 -8.10
N GLY A 396 29.39 43.50 -6.95
CA GLY A 396 30.19 42.36 -6.47
C GLY A 396 29.37 41.15 -6.04
N SER A 397 28.15 40.97 -6.57
CA SER A 397 27.27 39.87 -6.20
C SER A 397 27.80 38.52 -6.70
N ALA A 398 27.39 37.44 -6.04
CA ALA A 398 27.78 36.08 -6.44
C ALA A 398 27.34 35.74 -7.87
N ASN A 399 26.23 36.33 -8.36
CA ASN A 399 25.75 36.12 -9.71
C ASN A 399 26.64 36.80 -10.76
N ASN A 400 27.11 38.01 -10.49
CA ASN A 400 28.04 38.71 -11.39
C ASN A 400 29.42 38.06 -11.44
N ARG A 401 29.90 37.50 -10.32
CA ARG A 401 31.12 36.67 -10.31
C ARG A 401 30.97 35.45 -11.23
N ARG A 402 29.85 34.73 -11.13
CA ARG A 402 29.55 33.57 -11.98
C ARG A 402 29.46 33.92 -13.47
N VAL A 403 28.89 35.09 -13.82
CA VAL A 403 28.87 35.56 -15.22
C VAL A 403 30.28 35.86 -15.74
N ARG A 404 31.18 36.39 -14.90
CA ARG A 404 32.59 36.63 -15.26
C ARG A 404 33.42 35.36 -15.40
N GLU A 405 32.99 34.27 -14.78
CA GLU A 405 33.66 32.96 -14.85
C GLU A 405 33.35 32.19 -16.14
N MET A 406 32.27 32.54 -16.85
CA MET A 406 31.86 31.91 -18.11
C MET A 406 32.94 32.07 -19.20
N GLN A 407 33.26 30.99 -19.91
CA GLN A 407 34.23 30.99 -21.01
C GLN A 407 33.54 30.76 -22.37
N VAL A 408 34.21 31.19 -23.45
CA VAL A 408 33.77 30.89 -24.81
C VAL A 408 33.81 29.38 -25.03
N GLY A 409 32.66 28.78 -25.31
CA GLY A 409 32.50 27.32 -25.48
C GLY A 409 31.69 26.64 -24.38
N ASP A 410 31.42 27.32 -23.26
CA ASP A 410 30.51 26.81 -22.24
C ASP A 410 29.08 26.71 -22.79
N ARG A 411 28.32 25.71 -22.32
CA ARG A 411 26.94 25.52 -22.75
C ARG A 411 26.03 26.39 -21.90
N ILE A 412 25.17 27.15 -22.55
CA ILE A 412 24.20 28.00 -21.86
C ILE A 412 22.82 27.40 -22.04
N PHE A 413 22.14 27.16 -20.92
CA PHE A 413 20.75 26.75 -20.88
C PHE A 413 19.90 27.93 -20.42
N LEU A 414 19.04 28.45 -21.30
CA LEU A 414 18.11 29.51 -20.90
C LEU A 414 17.02 28.91 -20.01
N LYS A 415 17.02 29.28 -18.72
CA LYS A 415 16.04 28.83 -17.71
C LYS A 415 14.61 29.10 -18.16
N ASP A 416 14.40 30.15 -18.95
CA ASP A 416 13.08 30.53 -19.47
C ASP A 416 12.51 29.50 -20.47
N PHE A 417 13.37 28.59 -20.96
CA PHE A 417 13.04 27.48 -21.86
C PHE A 417 13.19 26.09 -21.21
N VAL A 418 13.49 26.01 -19.90
CA VAL A 418 13.13 24.80 -19.12
C VAL A 418 11.61 24.71 -19.21
N PRO A 419 11.00 23.54 -19.47
CA PRO A 419 9.55 23.39 -19.46
C PRO A 419 9.00 23.96 -18.16
N ARG A 420 8.51 25.20 -18.21
CA ARG A 420 7.71 25.78 -17.13
C ARG A 420 6.46 24.90 -17.06
N ALA A 421 5.72 24.94 -15.96
CA ALA A 421 4.44 24.24 -15.82
C ALA A 421 3.41 24.52 -16.96
N ARG A 422 3.74 25.42 -17.91
CA ARG A 422 3.02 25.73 -19.14
C ARG A 422 3.28 24.78 -20.32
N ASP A 423 4.30 23.91 -20.29
CA ASP A 423 4.61 22.92 -21.35
C ASP A 423 4.01 21.54 -21.09
N LEU A 424 3.03 21.43 -20.18
CA LEU A 424 2.12 20.31 -20.23
C LEU A 424 1.38 20.43 -21.59
N PRO A 425 1.44 19.42 -22.48
CA PRO A 425 0.97 19.52 -23.87
C PRO A 425 -0.54 19.75 -24.02
N PHE A 426 -1.25 19.89 -22.90
CA PHE A 426 -2.66 20.24 -22.76
C PHE A 426 -2.88 21.44 -21.81
N ASP A 427 -1.92 21.95 -21.05
CA ASP A 427 -2.19 23.08 -20.15
C ASP A 427 -1.85 24.46 -20.72
N ALA A 428 -1.14 24.53 -21.86
CA ALA A 428 -1.14 25.72 -22.71
C ALA A 428 -2.51 25.89 -23.39
N GLY A 429 -3.52 26.32 -22.62
CA GLY A 429 -4.82 26.78 -23.12
C GLY A 429 -5.99 25.80 -23.04
N THR A 430 -5.83 24.52 -22.67
CA THR A 430 -6.97 23.58 -22.56
C THR A 430 -7.56 23.42 -21.17
N GLY A 431 -6.82 23.77 -20.11
CA GLY A 431 -7.31 23.74 -18.72
C GLY A 431 -7.80 22.37 -18.21
N ILE A 432 -7.54 21.29 -18.95
CA ILE A 432 -8.08 19.94 -18.67
C ILE A 432 -7.54 19.40 -17.34
N MET A 433 -6.25 19.53 -17.07
CA MET A 433 -5.64 19.00 -15.84
C MET A 433 -5.97 19.86 -14.63
N ALA A 434 -6.02 21.17 -14.81
CA ALA A 434 -6.49 22.10 -13.79
C ALA A 434 -7.96 21.79 -13.40
N ALA A 435 -8.83 21.58 -14.39
CA ALA A 435 -10.22 21.18 -14.18
C ALA A 435 -10.35 19.81 -13.51
N ALA A 436 -9.55 18.82 -13.94
CA ALA A 436 -9.49 17.48 -13.34
C ALA A 436 -9.10 17.55 -11.86
N THR A 437 -8.06 18.31 -11.54
CA THR A 437 -7.53 18.45 -10.19
C THR A 437 -8.55 19.10 -9.26
N VAL A 438 -9.19 20.20 -9.70
CA VAL A 438 -10.25 20.86 -8.92
C VAL A 438 -11.47 19.97 -8.77
N PHE A 439 -11.88 19.27 -9.82
CA PHE A 439 -12.99 18.32 -9.77
C PHE A 439 -12.70 17.21 -8.74
N LEU A 440 -11.54 16.57 -8.81
CA LEU A 440 -11.17 15.48 -7.92
C LEU A 440 -10.99 15.95 -6.47
N ALA A 441 -10.44 17.14 -6.23
CA ALA A 441 -10.27 17.69 -4.88
C ALA A 441 -11.62 17.87 -4.15
N ARG A 442 -12.69 18.19 -4.89
CA ARG A 442 -14.06 18.29 -4.35
C ARG A 442 -14.68 16.94 -4.04
N HIS A 443 -14.29 15.88 -4.74
CA HIS A 443 -14.93 14.55 -4.64
C HIS A 443 -14.12 13.54 -3.83
N THR A 444 -12.81 13.77 -3.61
CA THR A 444 -11.98 12.88 -2.80
C THR A 444 -12.39 12.90 -1.33
N ARG A 445 -12.44 11.72 -0.70
CA ARG A 445 -12.61 11.54 0.75
C ARG A 445 -11.31 11.16 1.46
N SER A 446 -10.24 10.89 0.69
CA SER A 446 -8.92 10.56 1.22
C SER A 446 -8.12 11.83 1.51
N LEU A 447 -7.65 11.97 2.75
CA LEU A 447 -6.81 13.10 3.19
C LEU A 447 -5.46 13.16 2.46
N ALA A 448 -4.82 12.01 2.24
CA ALA A 448 -3.57 11.93 1.49
C ALA A 448 -3.75 12.36 0.03
N THR A 449 -4.82 11.88 -0.61
CA THR A 449 -5.15 12.26 -1.99
C THR A 449 -5.56 13.73 -2.08
N ARG A 450 -6.29 14.25 -1.09
CA ARG A 450 -6.64 15.68 -1.02
C ARG A 450 -5.39 16.55 -0.93
N ARG A 451 -4.43 16.19 -0.07
CA ARG A 451 -3.15 16.89 0.06
C ARG A 451 -2.37 16.91 -1.26
N THR A 452 -2.23 15.77 -1.94
CA THR A 452 -1.56 15.71 -3.24
C THR A 452 -2.30 16.53 -4.31
N LEU A 453 -3.63 16.52 -4.30
CA LEU A 453 -4.44 17.34 -5.22
C LEU A 453 -4.35 18.83 -4.89
N ASP A 454 -4.16 19.21 -3.63
CA ASP A 454 -3.92 20.60 -3.22
C ASP A 454 -2.53 21.08 -3.67
N GLU A 455 -1.51 20.23 -3.55
CA GLU A 455 -0.15 20.49 -4.09
C GLU A 455 -0.19 20.65 -5.62
N LEU A 456 -0.92 19.77 -6.32
CA LEU A 456 -1.13 19.89 -7.77
C LEU A 456 -1.93 21.14 -8.14
N ARG A 457 -2.96 21.50 -7.37
CA ARG A 457 -3.74 22.74 -7.59
C ARG A 457 -2.83 23.97 -7.47
N HIS A 458 -1.88 23.95 -6.54
CA HIS A 458 -0.91 25.04 -6.40
C HIS A 458 0.05 25.09 -7.58
N ALA A 459 0.56 23.93 -8.04
CA ALA A 459 1.43 23.86 -9.22
C ALA A 459 0.73 24.30 -10.52
N LEU A 460 -0.60 24.16 -10.59
CA LEU A 460 -1.44 24.52 -11.73
C LEU A 460 -2.16 25.87 -11.57
N ALA A 461 -1.78 26.68 -10.57
CA ALA A 461 -2.52 27.90 -10.21
C ALA A 461 -2.60 28.95 -11.33
N ASP A 462 -1.60 28.97 -12.23
CA ASP A 462 -1.51 29.92 -13.34
C ASP A 462 -2.32 29.47 -14.58
N ILE A 463 -2.97 28.31 -14.54
CA ILE A 463 -3.76 27.77 -15.65
C ILE A 463 -5.23 28.16 -15.46
N PRO A 464 -5.85 28.84 -16.44
CA PRO A 464 -7.26 29.21 -16.36
C PRO A 464 -8.17 27.97 -16.21
N LEU A 465 -9.00 27.97 -15.17
CA LEU A 465 -10.01 26.94 -14.98
C LEU A 465 -11.16 27.12 -15.97
N MET A 466 -11.43 26.09 -16.77
CA MET A 466 -12.57 26.06 -17.68
C MET A 466 -13.69 25.15 -17.16
N PRO A 467 -14.96 25.45 -17.43
CA PRO A 467 -16.07 24.52 -17.19
C PRO A 467 -15.81 23.19 -17.91
N ILE A 468 -16.11 22.06 -17.25
CA ILE A 468 -15.88 20.71 -17.80
C ILE A 468 -16.51 20.54 -19.19
N THR A 469 -17.67 21.16 -19.41
CA THR A 469 -18.41 21.14 -20.69
C THR A 469 -17.73 21.89 -21.83
N ARG A 470 -16.77 22.78 -21.54
CA ARG A 470 -16.05 23.61 -22.52
C ARG A 470 -14.58 23.19 -22.71
N LEU A 471 -14.17 22.09 -22.09
CA LEU A 471 -12.81 21.57 -22.26
C LEU A 471 -12.59 21.09 -23.70
N PRO A 472 -11.51 21.54 -24.39
CA PRO A 472 -11.32 21.29 -25.81
C PRO A 472 -10.64 19.93 -26.06
N TRP A 473 -11.32 18.83 -25.71
CA TRP A 473 -10.82 17.47 -25.82
C TRP A 473 -10.30 17.08 -27.21
N GLN A 474 -10.93 17.62 -28.26
CA GLN A 474 -10.57 17.32 -29.66
C GLN A 474 -9.37 18.13 -30.17
N ALA A 475 -8.99 19.20 -29.47
CA ALA A 475 -7.83 20.01 -29.84
C ALA A 475 -6.51 19.38 -29.39
N VAL A 476 -6.55 18.46 -28.41
CA VAL A 476 -5.37 17.78 -27.88
C VAL A 476 -4.94 16.69 -28.86
N ARG A 477 -3.74 16.84 -29.43
CA ARG A 477 -3.11 15.83 -30.30
C ARG A 477 -1.98 15.13 -29.56
N ILE A 478 -2.08 13.81 -29.45
CA ILE A 478 -1.01 12.98 -28.88
C ILE A 478 -0.12 12.48 -30.02
N ASP A 479 1.14 12.87 -29.98
CA ASP A 479 2.20 12.51 -30.92
C ASP A 479 3.43 11.96 -30.20
N ARG A 480 4.51 11.70 -30.95
CA ARG A 480 5.77 11.16 -30.41
C ARG A 480 6.40 11.99 -29.28
N THR A 481 6.14 13.29 -29.21
CA THR A 481 6.75 14.22 -28.24
C THR A 481 6.01 14.25 -26.89
N ASN A 482 4.73 13.90 -26.89
CA ASN A 482 3.88 13.96 -25.70
C ASN A 482 3.21 12.61 -25.33
N ARG A 483 3.58 11.52 -26.02
CA ARG A 483 3.05 10.15 -25.82
C ARG A 483 3.05 9.68 -24.36
N ARG A 484 4.04 10.07 -23.55
CA ARG A 484 4.11 9.73 -22.11
C ARG A 484 2.89 10.17 -21.31
N TRP A 485 2.17 11.19 -21.80
CA TRP A 485 1.00 11.76 -21.15
C TRP A 485 -0.33 11.11 -21.56
N GLU A 486 -0.31 10.16 -22.49
CA GLU A 486 -1.50 9.52 -23.02
C GLU A 486 -2.35 8.84 -21.95
N ALA A 487 -1.72 8.11 -21.03
CA ALA A 487 -2.41 7.47 -19.92
C ALA A 487 -3.12 8.49 -19.02
N LEU A 488 -2.48 9.62 -18.76
CA LEU A 488 -3.02 10.67 -17.90
C LEU A 488 -4.17 11.42 -18.57
N PHE A 489 -4.04 11.73 -19.86
CA PHE A 489 -5.11 12.34 -20.65
C PHE A 489 -6.35 11.44 -20.72
N ARG A 490 -6.16 10.14 -20.98
CA ARG A 490 -7.25 9.15 -20.96
C ARG A 490 -7.93 9.08 -19.59
N LEU A 491 -7.17 9.09 -18.52
CA LEU A 491 -7.70 9.08 -17.15
C LEU A 491 -8.50 10.35 -16.83
N ALA A 492 -7.98 11.54 -17.18
CA ALA A 492 -8.69 12.80 -17.01
C ALA A 492 -10.01 12.81 -17.79
N ARG A 493 -10.00 12.29 -19.03
CA ARG A 493 -11.20 12.13 -19.86
C ARG A 493 -12.23 11.22 -19.21
N LEU A 494 -11.83 10.03 -18.76
CA LEU A 494 -12.70 9.09 -18.05
C LEU A 494 -13.35 9.72 -16.81
N LEU A 495 -12.56 10.44 -16.01
CA LEU A 495 -13.00 11.04 -14.75
C LEU A 495 -13.91 12.26 -14.96
N LEU A 496 -13.65 13.08 -15.98
CA LEU A 496 -14.39 14.31 -16.24
C LEU A 496 -15.60 14.13 -17.17
N GLN A 497 -15.49 13.31 -18.23
CA GLN A 497 -16.58 13.06 -19.18
C GLN A 497 -17.59 12.01 -18.69
N ARG A 498 -17.26 11.28 -17.61
CA ARG A 498 -18.10 10.20 -17.05
C ARG A 498 -18.37 9.06 -18.06
N ASP A 499 -17.40 8.80 -18.93
CA ASP A 499 -17.49 7.80 -20.02
C ASP A 499 -17.68 6.35 -19.53
N TRP A 500 -17.66 6.09 -18.21
CA TRP A 500 -18.01 4.80 -17.60
C TRP A 500 -19.52 4.49 -17.65
N GLN A 501 -20.37 5.44 -18.04
CA GLN A 501 -21.83 5.25 -18.18
C GLN A 501 -22.28 4.96 -19.62
N ALA A 502 -21.40 5.06 -20.61
CA ALA A 502 -21.78 4.87 -22.01
C ALA A 502 -21.58 3.41 -22.46
N THR A 503 -22.66 2.61 -22.45
CA THR A 503 -22.74 1.36 -23.21
C THR A 503 -22.88 1.64 -24.70
N HIS A 504 -21.93 2.35 -25.30
CA HIS A 504 -21.86 2.47 -26.75
C HIS A 504 -21.01 1.32 -27.30
N HIS A 505 -21.70 0.37 -27.92
CA HIS A 505 -21.12 -0.69 -28.73
C HIS A 505 -20.38 -0.09 -29.94
N HIS A 506 -19.14 0.34 -29.75
CA HIS A 506 -18.21 0.59 -30.85
C HIS A 506 -17.07 -0.42 -30.75
N ALA A 507 -16.91 -1.24 -31.79
CA ALA A 507 -15.90 -2.29 -31.91
C ALA A 507 -14.44 -1.80 -31.89
N LYS A 508 -14.22 -0.48 -31.70
CA LYS A 508 -12.90 0.17 -31.59
C LYS A 508 -12.75 1.03 -30.32
N ALA A 509 -13.68 0.95 -29.35
CA ALA A 509 -13.51 1.65 -28.08
C ALA A 509 -12.36 0.99 -27.27
N PRO A 510 -11.41 1.76 -26.69
CA PRO A 510 -10.40 1.19 -25.80
C PRO A 510 -11.05 0.61 -24.55
N ASP A 511 -10.46 -0.47 -24.02
CA ASP A 511 -10.92 -1.20 -22.83
C ASP A 511 -11.40 -0.26 -21.71
N GLY A 512 -12.65 -0.43 -21.31
CA GLY A 512 -13.25 0.32 -20.20
C GLY A 512 -12.69 -0.13 -18.86
N LEU A 513 -12.49 0.82 -17.95
CA LEU A 513 -12.10 0.54 -16.57
C LEU A 513 -13.33 0.09 -15.77
N THR A 514 -13.37 -1.17 -15.32
CA THR A 514 -14.45 -1.68 -14.46
C THR A 514 -14.23 -1.22 -13.02
N LEU A 515 -15.10 -0.35 -12.50
CA LEU A 515 -15.16 -0.04 -11.08
C LEU A 515 -15.94 -1.15 -10.36
N LEU A 516 -15.27 -1.93 -9.50
CA LEU A 516 -15.91 -2.94 -8.67
C LEU A 516 -16.36 -2.28 -7.35
N PHE A 517 -17.67 -2.10 -7.18
CA PHE A 517 -18.24 -1.63 -5.93
C PHE A 517 -18.49 -2.79 -4.96
N PRO A 518 -18.41 -2.57 -3.63
CA PRO A 518 -18.95 -3.51 -2.65
C PRO A 518 -20.48 -3.54 -2.82
N MET A 519 -20.95 -4.42 -3.71
CA MET A 519 -22.34 -4.40 -4.18
C MET A 519 -23.36 -4.68 -3.08
N ASN A 520 -22.99 -5.40 -2.03
CA ASN A 520 -23.83 -5.59 -0.85
C ASN A 520 -24.12 -4.24 -0.16
N ASP A 521 -23.05 -3.53 0.27
CA ASP A 521 -23.16 -2.24 0.96
C ASP A 521 -23.85 -1.17 0.10
N LEU A 522 -23.62 -1.20 -1.21
CA LEU A 522 -24.25 -0.27 -2.14
C LEU A 522 -25.75 -0.53 -2.25
N PHE A 523 -26.15 -1.80 -2.37
CA PHE A 523 -27.55 -2.19 -2.45
C PHE A 523 -28.30 -1.87 -1.15
N GLU A 524 -27.73 -2.18 0.01
CA GLU A 524 -28.25 -1.83 1.34
C GLU A 524 -28.61 -0.33 1.42
N LYS A 525 -27.61 0.53 1.15
CA LYS A 525 -27.78 1.98 1.22
C LYS A 525 -28.75 2.53 0.18
N TYR A 526 -28.72 1.99 -1.03
CA TYR A 526 -29.59 2.42 -2.10
C TYR A 526 -31.06 2.17 -1.74
N ILE A 527 -31.39 0.96 -1.27
CA ILE A 527 -32.72 0.62 -0.79
C ILE A 527 -33.13 1.50 0.40
N ALA A 528 -32.24 1.72 1.38
CA ALA A 528 -32.54 2.57 2.53
C ALA A 528 -32.90 4.01 2.14
N VAL A 529 -32.18 4.59 1.17
CA VAL A 529 -32.47 5.93 0.65
C VAL A 529 -33.82 5.98 -0.05
N LEU A 530 -34.13 4.99 -0.90
CA LEU A 530 -35.41 4.95 -1.60
C LEU A 530 -36.58 4.71 -0.65
N LEU A 531 -36.42 3.86 0.35
CA LEU A 531 -37.44 3.63 1.38
C LEU A 531 -37.73 4.89 2.20
N ARG A 532 -36.71 5.69 2.55
CA ARG A 532 -36.93 6.99 3.23
C ARG A 532 -37.81 7.92 2.41
N ARG A 533 -37.61 7.95 1.08
CA ARG A 533 -38.42 8.76 0.17
C ARG A 533 -39.84 8.18 0.05
N ALA A 534 -39.95 6.88 -0.12
CA ALA A 534 -41.23 6.17 -0.29
C ALA A 534 -42.14 6.29 0.94
N LEU A 535 -41.54 6.28 2.14
CA LEU A 535 -42.26 6.32 3.41
C LEU A 535 -42.34 7.73 4.03
N ALA A 536 -41.84 8.75 3.33
CA ALA A 536 -41.94 10.13 3.79
C ALA A 536 -43.41 10.51 4.01
N GLY A 537 -43.74 11.02 5.20
CA GLY A 537 -45.10 11.40 5.57
C GLY A 537 -45.99 10.24 6.08
N SER A 538 -45.52 8.99 6.07
CA SER A 538 -46.27 7.83 6.60
C SER A 538 -46.20 7.67 8.13
N GLY A 539 -45.37 8.47 8.80
CA GLY A 539 -45.05 8.30 10.23
C GLY A 539 -44.09 7.13 10.53
N ILE A 540 -43.54 6.48 9.51
CA ILE A 540 -42.51 5.44 9.63
C ILE A 540 -41.14 6.04 9.35
N GLU A 541 -40.22 5.85 10.28
CA GLU A 541 -38.82 6.22 10.18
C GLU A 541 -37.99 5.02 9.69
N VAL A 542 -37.10 5.26 8.73
CA VAL A 542 -36.20 4.24 8.17
C VAL A 542 -34.79 4.43 8.75
N ILE A 543 -34.27 3.39 9.38
CA ILE A 543 -33.00 3.39 10.10
C ILE A 543 -32.06 2.34 9.48
N ASP A 544 -30.93 2.77 8.89
CA ASP A 544 -29.91 1.93 8.23
C ASP A 544 -28.54 1.94 8.96
N GLN A 545 -28.41 2.72 10.04
CA GLN A 545 -27.22 2.79 10.90
C GLN A 545 -27.55 2.60 12.39
N GLY A 546 -28.65 1.92 12.68
CA GLY A 546 -29.13 1.71 14.04
C GLY A 546 -29.13 0.25 14.45
N GLY A 547 -29.55 0.03 15.70
CA GLY A 547 -29.85 -1.31 16.17
C GLY A 547 -28.71 -2.00 16.91
N HIS A 548 -27.64 -1.33 17.30
CA HIS A 548 -26.47 -1.89 18.02
C HIS A 548 -26.73 -2.56 19.40
N ARG A 549 -27.91 -3.18 19.62
CA ARG A 549 -28.22 -4.08 20.71
C ARG A 549 -27.22 -5.24 20.69
N ALA A 550 -26.61 -5.50 21.83
CA ALA A 550 -25.77 -6.66 22.01
C ALA A 550 -26.63 -7.90 22.32
N CYS A 551 -26.21 -9.05 21.80
CA CYS A 551 -26.93 -10.31 21.89
C CYS A 551 -26.81 -11.00 23.24
N LEU A 552 -25.65 -10.85 23.90
CA LEU A 552 -25.27 -11.68 25.05
C LEU A 552 -24.81 -10.80 26.21
N GLY A 553 -25.11 -11.24 27.43
CA GLY A 553 -24.60 -10.69 28.67
C GLY A 553 -24.35 -11.82 29.67
N SER A 554 -23.96 -11.46 30.89
CA SER A 554 -23.70 -12.43 31.96
C SER A 554 -24.92 -13.32 32.21
N PHE A 555 -24.72 -14.64 32.25
CA PHE A 555 -25.79 -15.59 32.53
C PHE A 555 -26.16 -15.57 34.01
N THR A 556 -27.37 -15.13 34.34
CA THR A 556 -27.86 -15.01 35.72
C THR A 556 -28.97 -16.02 36.05
N GLY A 557 -29.37 -16.87 35.09
CA GLY A 557 -30.53 -17.76 35.22
C GLY A 557 -31.89 -17.05 35.11
N GLY A 558 -31.91 -15.71 35.14
CA GLY A 558 -33.09 -14.87 34.94
C GLY A 558 -33.23 -14.35 33.51
N HIS A 559 -34.34 -13.67 33.22
CA HIS A 559 -34.52 -12.96 31.96
C HIS A 559 -33.57 -11.76 31.88
N LEU A 560 -32.74 -11.70 30.84
CA LEU A 560 -31.83 -10.60 30.59
C LEU A 560 -32.50 -9.60 29.63
N GLU A 561 -32.69 -8.36 30.07
CA GLU A 561 -33.37 -7.32 29.26
C GLU A 561 -32.48 -6.80 28.12
N THR A 562 -31.17 -6.71 28.31
CA THR A 562 -30.21 -6.23 27.29
C THR A 562 -28.88 -6.98 27.38
N GLY A 563 -28.25 -7.24 26.23
CA GLY A 563 -26.88 -7.78 26.19
C GLY A 563 -25.82 -6.68 26.22
N GLU A 564 -24.57 -7.08 26.48
CA GLU A 564 -23.38 -6.23 26.57
C GLU A 564 -22.36 -6.52 25.44
N VAL A 565 -22.33 -7.76 24.93
CA VAL A 565 -21.38 -8.24 23.91
C VAL A 565 -22.08 -8.81 22.66
N PHE A 566 -21.35 -8.80 21.53
CA PHE A 566 -21.82 -9.17 20.18
C PHE A 566 -23.00 -8.33 19.68
N ARG A 567 -22.70 -7.17 19.09
CA ARG A 567 -23.71 -6.24 18.56
C ARG A 567 -24.32 -6.75 17.27
N THR A 568 -25.65 -6.78 17.18
CA THR A 568 -26.35 -6.96 15.91
C THR A 568 -26.39 -5.66 15.11
N LYS A 569 -26.46 -5.81 13.79
CA LYS A 569 -26.63 -4.71 12.86
C LYS A 569 -27.54 -5.15 11.71
N PRO A 570 -28.87 -4.99 11.86
CA PRO A 570 -29.79 -5.13 10.75
C PRO A 570 -29.48 -4.07 9.69
N ASP A 571 -29.62 -4.45 8.41
CA ASP A 571 -29.41 -3.54 7.28
C ASP A 571 -30.39 -2.35 7.34
N ILE A 572 -31.68 -2.63 7.54
CA ILE A 572 -32.73 -1.61 7.59
C ILE A 572 -33.78 -1.97 8.66
N MET A 573 -34.11 -1.02 9.52
CA MET A 573 -35.23 -1.12 10.46
C MET A 573 -36.28 -0.05 10.16
N LEU A 574 -37.55 -0.45 10.19
CA LEU A 574 -38.69 0.46 10.08
C LEU A 574 -39.25 0.71 11.47
N ARG A 575 -39.33 1.97 11.89
CA ARG A 575 -39.79 2.36 13.22
C ARG A 575 -41.00 3.28 13.15
N ARG A 576 -42.04 2.98 13.92
CA ARG A 576 -43.18 3.86 14.15
C ARG A 576 -43.21 4.27 15.62
N GLY A 577 -42.85 5.53 15.90
CA GLY A 577 -42.68 5.98 17.29
C GLY A 577 -41.58 5.20 18.02
N ARG A 578 -41.94 4.39 19.02
CA ARG A 578 -41.01 3.53 19.77
C ARG A 578 -40.97 2.07 19.30
N GLU A 579 -41.88 1.68 18.42
CA GLU A 579 -42.04 0.30 17.95
C GLU A 579 -41.24 0.05 16.67
N ILE A 580 -40.48 -1.03 16.63
CA ILE A 580 -39.85 -1.54 15.40
C ILE A 580 -40.90 -2.38 14.65
N VAL A 581 -41.50 -1.79 13.62
CA VAL A 581 -42.62 -2.39 12.89
C VAL A 581 -42.18 -3.40 11.84
N ALA A 582 -40.93 -3.32 11.37
CA ALA A 582 -40.33 -4.35 10.53
C ALA A 582 -38.80 -4.26 10.50
N ILE A 583 -38.15 -5.38 10.17
CA ILE A 583 -36.73 -5.44 9.84
C ILE A 583 -36.54 -6.01 8.44
N ILE A 584 -35.73 -5.32 7.65
CA ILE A 584 -35.42 -5.69 6.27
C ILE A 584 -33.90 -5.94 6.19
N ASP A 585 -33.54 -7.12 5.73
CA ASP A 585 -32.17 -7.53 5.47
C ASP A 585 -31.99 -7.69 3.95
N THR A 586 -31.00 -7.00 3.39
CA THR A 586 -30.81 -6.88 1.95
C THR A 586 -29.68 -7.80 1.49
N LYS A 587 -29.85 -8.49 0.37
CA LYS A 587 -28.84 -9.43 -0.13
C LYS A 587 -28.62 -9.26 -1.63
N TRP A 588 -27.38 -8.93 -2.03
CA TRP A 588 -26.98 -8.83 -3.44
C TRP A 588 -26.63 -10.21 -4.01
N LYS A 589 -27.65 -11.05 -4.22
CA LYS A 589 -27.52 -12.34 -4.91
C LYS A 589 -28.76 -12.64 -5.74
N LYS A 590 -28.57 -13.41 -6.82
CA LYS A 590 -29.68 -13.93 -7.61
C LYS A 590 -30.34 -15.05 -6.82
N LEU A 591 -31.63 -14.94 -6.56
CA LEU A 591 -32.37 -16.08 -6.03
C LEU A 591 -32.48 -17.17 -7.10
N SER A 592 -32.41 -18.43 -6.67
CA SER A 592 -32.65 -19.58 -7.54
C SER A 592 -34.00 -19.45 -8.23
N LEU A 593 -34.08 -19.77 -9.53
CA LEU A 593 -35.34 -19.80 -10.27
C LEU A 593 -36.01 -21.18 -10.23
N ASP A 594 -35.38 -22.17 -9.61
CA ASP A 594 -35.95 -23.52 -9.53
C ASP A 594 -37.27 -23.51 -8.74
N PRO A 595 -38.41 -23.80 -9.38
CA PRO A 595 -39.71 -23.86 -8.70
C PRO A 595 -39.79 -25.01 -7.68
N LEU A 596 -38.91 -26.02 -7.79
CA LEU A 596 -38.85 -27.18 -6.89
C LEU A 596 -38.01 -26.92 -5.63
N ASP A 597 -37.21 -25.84 -5.60
CA ASP A 597 -36.45 -25.46 -4.43
C ASP A 597 -37.36 -24.85 -3.36
N ARG A 598 -37.72 -25.67 -2.36
CA ARG A 598 -38.52 -25.26 -1.19
C ARG A 598 -37.86 -24.16 -0.35
N LYS A 599 -36.55 -23.92 -0.49
CA LYS A 599 -35.82 -22.85 0.20
C LYS A 599 -35.79 -21.55 -0.60
N HIS A 600 -36.29 -21.55 -1.84
CA HIS A 600 -36.33 -20.39 -2.75
C HIS A 600 -34.97 -19.69 -2.93
N GLY A 601 -33.85 -20.41 -2.80
CA GLY A 601 -32.49 -19.88 -2.87
C GLY A 601 -32.03 -19.05 -1.66
N VAL A 602 -32.78 -19.06 -0.54
CA VAL A 602 -32.38 -18.39 0.71
C VAL A 602 -31.37 -19.25 1.49
N SER A 603 -30.35 -18.61 2.08
CA SER A 603 -29.36 -19.32 2.88
C SER A 603 -29.86 -19.51 4.32
N GLN A 604 -29.47 -20.62 4.96
CA GLN A 604 -29.83 -20.88 6.36
C GLN A 604 -29.28 -19.82 7.32
N ALA A 605 -28.09 -19.28 7.03
CA ALA A 605 -27.50 -18.21 7.83
C ALA A 605 -28.36 -16.94 7.84
N ASP A 606 -28.94 -16.56 6.69
CA ASP A 606 -29.82 -15.39 6.59
C ASP A 606 -31.10 -15.57 7.43
N VAL A 607 -31.65 -16.78 7.42
CA VAL A 607 -32.84 -17.11 8.24
C VAL A 607 -32.51 -17.02 9.72
N TYR A 608 -31.39 -17.60 10.17
CA TYR A 608 -30.99 -17.55 11.58
C TYR A 608 -30.64 -16.13 12.04
N GLN A 609 -30.04 -15.33 11.18
CA GLN A 609 -29.79 -13.91 11.44
C GLN A 609 -31.10 -13.15 11.69
N LEU A 610 -32.10 -13.35 10.82
CA LEU A 610 -33.41 -12.75 10.97
C LEU A 610 -34.17 -13.25 12.21
N MET A 611 -34.07 -14.54 12.55
CA MET A 611 -34.63 -15.07 13.80
C MET A 611 -34.02 -14.39 15.03
N ALA A 612 -32.72 -14.13 15.03
CA ALA A 612 -32.08 -13.37 16.11
C ALA A 612 -32.61 -11.93 16.18
N TYR A 613 -32.84 -11.29 15.02
CA TYR A 613 -33.40 -9.94 14.96
C TYR A 613 -34.84 -9.88 15.47
N ALA A 614 -35.71 -10.81 15.09
CA ALA A 614 -37.07 -10.91 15.64
C ALA A 614 -37.05 -10.90 17.17
N ARG A 615 -36.19 -11.72 17.77
CA ARG A 615 -36.05 -11.81 19.23
C ARG A 615 -35.49 -10.53 19.86
N LEU A 616 -34.43 -9.96 19.29
CA LEU A 616 -33.73 -8.82 19.89
C LEU A 616 -34.47 -7.50 19.72
N TYR A 617 -35.23 -7.31 18.65
CA TYR A 617 -35.98 -6.08 18.37
C TYR A 617 -37.48 -6.21 18.58
N GLN A 618 -37.96 -7.41 18.96
CA GLN A 618 -39.36 -7.69 19.28
C GLN A 618 -40.30 -7.31 18.13
N THR A 619 -39.93 -7.69 16.91
CA THR A 619 -40.72 -7.42 15.71
C THR A 619 -41.21 -8.72 15.08
N ALA A 620 -42.47 -8.73 14.64
CA ALA A 620 -43.07 -9.88 13.98
C ALA A 620 -42.91 -9.86 12.46
N GLU A 621 -42.40 -8.76 11.88
CA GLU A 621 -42.32 -8.58 10.43
C GLU A 621 -40.87 -8.52 9.98
N LEU A 622 -40.42 -9.59 9.33
CA LEU A 622 -39.09 -9.69 8.76
C LEU A 622 -39.15 -9.81 7.24
N MET A 623 -38.18 -9.22 6.56
CA MET A 623 -38.08 -9.29 5.10
C MET A 623 -36.64 -9.55 4.67
N LEU A 624 -36.46 -10.51 3.75
CA LEU A 624 -35.26 -10.60 2.93
C LEU A 624 -35.55 -9.95 1.58
N LEU A 625 -34.79 -8.92 1.23
CA LEU A 625 -34.94 -8.19 -0.03
C LEU A 625 -33.78 -8.47 -0.98
N TYR A 626 -34.12 -8.86 -2.19
CA TYR A 626 -33.18 -9.23 -3.25
C TYR A 626 -33.35 -8.34 -4.50
N PRO A 627 -32.31 -8.16 -5.33
CA PRO A 627 -32.48 -7.55 -6.63
C PRO A 627 -33.25 -8.50 -7.57
N ALA A 628 -34.27 -7.97 -8.24
CA ALA A 628 -34.98 -8.65 -9.33
C ALA A 628 -34.21 -8.48 -10.66
N ARG A 629 -34.55 -9.29 -11.67
CA ARG A 629 -34.04 -9.07 -13.03
C ARG A 629 -34.73 -7.85 -13.66
N PRO A 630 -34.05 -7.11 -14.55
CA PRO A 630 -34.68 -6.03 -15.30
C PRO A 630 -35.98 -6.47 -15.98
N GLY A 631 -37.05 -5.72 -15.77
CA GLY A 631 -38.39 -6.00 -16.28
C GLY A 631 -39.24 -6.95 -15.41
N GLN A 632 -38.73 -7.42 -14.27
CA GLN A 632 -39.53 -8.17 -13.30
C GLN A 632 -40.27 -7.22 -12.36
N VAL A 633 -41.44 -7.64 -11.89
CA VAL A 633 -42.23 -6.84 -10.94
C VAL A 633 -41.55 -6.84 -9.57
N CYS A 634 -41.46 -5.68 -8.94
CA CYS A 634 -41.13 -5.55 -7.52
C CYS A 634 -42.26 -6.19 -6.70
N ALA A 635 -42.04 -7.40 -6.19
CA ALA A 635 -43.09 -8.19 -5.57
C ALA A 635 -42.55 -9.11 -4.48
N GLU A 636 -43.46 -9.52 -3.60
CA GLU A 636 -43.23 -10.64 -2.71
C GLU A 636 -43.19 -11.94 -3.52
N ARG A 637 -42.18 -12.76 -3.24
CA ARG A 637 -42.00 -14.07 -3.86
C ARG A 637 -42.57 -15.19 -2.99
N ALA A 638 -42.41 -15.10 -1.67
CA ALA A 638 -42.87 -16.11 -0.72
C ALA A 638 -42.97 -15.50 0.69
N GLN A 639 -43.76 -16.15 1.55
CA GLN A 639 -43.85 -15.85 2.98
C GLN A 639 -43.79 -17.13 3.80
N PHE A 640 -43.16 -17.05 4.97
CA PHE A 640 -43.00 -18.13 5.92
C PHE A 640 -43.38 -17.67 7.33
N GLY A 641 -43.98 -18.56 8.12
CA GLY A 641 -44.10 -18.38 9.57
C GLY A 641 -42.90 -19.01 10.28
N MET A 642 -42.47 -18.43 11.41
CA MET A 642 -41.45 -19.03 12.26
C MET A 642 -42.06 -20.04 13.23
N ALA A 643 -41.49 -21.24 13.26
CA ALA A 643 -41.95 -22.30 14.16
C ALA A 643 -41.78 -21.87 15.63
N GLY A 644 -42.84 -21.97 16.42
CA GLY A 644 -42.84 -21.60 17.83
C GLY A 644 -43.05 -20.11 18.12
N GLY A 645 -43.40 -19.31 17.11
CA GLY A 645 -43.67 -17.88 17.28
C GLY A 645 -44.76 -17.35 16.34
N SER A 646 -44.95 -16.03 16.32
CA SER A 646 -45.93 -15.33 15.49
C SER A 646 -45.29 -14.52 14.36
N GLU A 647 -43.97 -14.64 14.20
CA GLU A 647 -43.20 -13.85 13.26
C GLU A 647 -43.33 -14.38 11.82
N ARG A 648 -43.44 -13.43 10.89
CA ARG A 648 -43.52 -13.64 9.45
C ARG A 648 -42.23 -13.22 8.79
N LEU A 649 -41.65 -14.14 8.01
CA LEU A 649 -40.53 -13.88 7.12
C LEU A 649 -41.00 -13.80 5.67
N ARG A 650 -40.86 -12.62 5.06
CA ARG A 650 -41.19 -12.35 3.66
C ARG A 650 -39.93 -12.39 2.80
N ILE A 651 -39.98 -13.07 1.66
CA ILE A 651 -38.95 -13.01 0.62
C ILE A 651 -39.48 -12.08 -0.47
N ALA A 652 -38.78 -11.00 -0.73
CA ALA A 652 -39.20 -10.00 -1.70
C ALA A 652 -38.07 -9.67 -2.70
N MET A 653 -38.47 -9.19 -3.87
CA MET A 653 -37.54 -8.78 -4.92
C MET A 653 -37.86 -7.36 -5.38
N ALA A 654 -36.83 -6.57 -5.70
CA ALA A 654 -36.97 -5.21 -6.24
C ALA A 654 -36.19 -5.06 -7.54
N ASP A 655 -36.85 -4.63 -8.60
CA ASP A 655 -36.21 -4.32 -9.89
C ASP A 655 -35.49 -2.97 -9.81
N VAL A 656 -34.19 -3.05 -9.59
CA VAL A 656 -33.31 -1.86 -9.51
C VAL A 656 -33.08 -1.18 -10.87
N SER A 657 -33.59 -1.73 -11.97
CA SER A 657 -33.51 -1.09 -13.29
C SER A 657 -34.62 -0.07 -13.55
N LEU A 658 -35.66 -0.05 -12.71
CA LEU A 658 -36.70 0.98 -12.74
C LEU A 658 -36.13 2.37 -12.42
N ASP A 659 -36.82 3.41 -12.90
CA ASP A 659 -36.49 4.77 -12.48
C ASP A 659 -36.68 4.93 -10.96
N GLU A 660 -35.90 5.81 -10.33
CA GLU A 660 -35.88 5.96 -8.87
C GLU A 660 -37.26 6.24 -8.27
N LYS A 661 -38.13 6.95 -9.00
CA LYS A 661 -39.48 7.29 -8.53
C LYS A 661 -40.38 6.05 -8.54
N ALA A 662 -40.45 5.34 -9.67
CA ALA A 662 -41.21 4.11 -9.77
C ALA A 662 -40.71 3.02 -8.81
N LEU A 663 -39.39 2.91 -8.63
CA LEU A 663 -38.81 1.99 -7.66
C LEU A 663 -39.16 2.37 -6.22
N ALA A 664 -39.09 3.66 -5.86
CA ALA A 664 -39.49 4.11 -4.53
C ALA A 664 -40.98 3.82 -4.27
N GLU A 665 -41.87 4.13 -5.21
CA GLU A 665 -43.30 3.81 -5.10
C GLU A 665 -43.54 2.31 -4.92
N ALA A 666 -42.90 1.48 -5.73
CA ALA A 666 -42.99 0.03 -5.65
C ALA A 666 -42.45 -0.52 -4.33
N LEU A 667 -41.31 -0.03 -3.85
CA LEU A 667 -40.75 -0.39 -2.54
C LEU A 667 -41.69 0.02 -1.39
N GLY A 668 -42.29 1.21 -1.47
CA GLY A 668 -43.27 1.68 -0.50
C GLY A 668 -44.47 0.73 -0.38
N VAL A 669 -45.05 0.32 -1.50
CA VAL A 669 -46.15 -0.67 -1.53
C VAL A 669 -45.68 -2.02 -0.98
N LEU A 670 -44.49 -2.48 -1.38
CA LEU A 670 -43.94 -3.78 -1.02
C LEU A 670 -43.73 -3.92 0.50
N VAL A 671 -43.20 -2.89 1.16
CA VAL A 671 -42.95 -2.90 2.61
C VAL A 671 -44.21 -2.61 3.42
N MET A 672 -45.19 -1.91 2.85
CA MET A 672 -46.46 -1.55 3.52
C MET A 672 -47.59 -2.56 3.31
N ALA A 673 -47.37 -3.65 2.55
CA ALA A 673 -48.38 -4.67 2.30
C ALA A 673 -49.02 -5.18 3.61
N PRO A 674 -50.35 -5.35 3.66
CA PRO A 674 -51.10 -5.43 4.91
C PRO A 674 -50.68 -6.59 5.80
N ALA A 675 -50.57 -6.29 7.11
CA ALA A 675 -50.51 -7.28 8.16
C ALA A 675 -51.78 -8.15 8.10
N VAL A 676 -51.63 -9.46 8.07
CA VAL A 676 -52.77 -10.36 8.29
C VAL A 676 -53.28 -10.07 9.71
N THR A 677 -54.56 -9.72 9.77
CA THR A 677 -55.36 -9.42 10.96
C THR A 677 -55.04 -10.33 12.15
N LYS A 678 -54.86 -9.71 13.33
CA LYS A 678 -54.78 -10.36 14.66
C LYS A 678 -55.74 -11.55 14.74
N ALA A 679 -55.20 -12.76 14.92
CA ALA A 679 -55.97 -13.84 15.48
C ALA A 679 -56.21 -13.53 16.97
N SER A 680 -57.49 -13.50 17.36
CA SER A 680 -57.96 -13.33 18.74
C SER A 680 -57.28 -14.32 19.71
N PRO A 681 -57.13 -13.94 21.00
CA PRO A 681 -56.60 -14.84 22.02
C PRO A 681 -57.67 -15.87 22.38
N LEU A 682 -57.28 -17.12 22.64
CA LEU A 682 -58.06 -18.13 23.38
C LEU A 682 -57.16 -19.32 23.73
N PRO A 683 -57.38 -20.06 24.84
CA PRO A 683 -57.96 -19.68 26.13
C PRO A 683 -57.00 -19.98 27.30
N GLN A 684 -57.27 -19.39 28.48
CA GLN A 684 -56.82 -19.97 29.75
C GLN A 684 -57.55 -21.30 30.04
N ALA A 685 -56.89 -22.13 30.86
CA ALA A 685 -57.43 -23.26 31.63
C ALA A 685 -57.39 -24.63 30.90
N VAL A 686 -57.07 -25.79 31.47
CA VAL A 686 -56.79 -26.30 32.84
C VAL A 686 -55.95 -27.58 32.67
N GLY A 687 -55.01 -27.89 33.58
CA GLY A 687 -54.41 -29.22 33.69
C GLY A 687 -52.98 -29.19 34.21
#